data_AF-A0A940PPW9-F1
#
_entry.id   AF-A0A940PPW9-F1
#
_cell.length_a   1.000
_cell.length_b   1.000
_cell.length_c   1.000
_cell.angle_alpha   90.00
_cell.angle_beta   90.00
_cell.angle_gamma   90.00
#
_symmetry.space_group_name_H-M   'P 1'
#
loop_
_entity.id
_entity.type
_entity.pdbx_description
1 polymer ?
#
loop_
_entity_poly.entity_id
_entity_poly.type
_entity_poly.pdbx_seq_one_letter_code
_entity_poly.pdbx_strand_id
1 'polypeptide(L)'
;MKKSFLLLALLLPFSLSLSADECDDLWQPVRVVEKKWKSCRLSDVRLNDGSYFKQMQDMHHSYLLSLDPERLLNNVMRAGGISTTAENYGGWQHNNGNGFGNYMSGCSMMYAATGDETLRDRVAWMIDIIERCQREENLGGWFHFSRTKGFYNSLMAARGDGCTPVNNGEDFYTNSDMAGMVFYQLHRIYYGIRDAYLYAHIDKALDVFLKCMEWACTWTAGIASDASLQMALETEHGGMAELFMDAYALSGDEKFLKAGERWTHTLNFRDRLCRGDSPLTSRHANVYDPKFMGLVRGYELSGDERNSLAARTVWDYIVDWHILPMGGHGRWERYGQPGRMLDQLANTSTETCCTNNMLRFSKAMFSLYGDTRYMDFYERALYNHILASKDPNNNTVGGGFCYFQSLLPGMYRQYMDDSSFYCCWETALENHSKYGEAIYFSNGSDLLVNLFIPSTLSCADNGLRLTMAGNYPTEQTVTLTLDAVGRFAGKLLFRVPQWMDGNIVVARNGSPVAGNVSQGLLSVDGPWSDGDQLVLTLPLALRSEPTEEPDVASIFYGPLLLSPNLGASSGEYTSNPWLQSTAVAPSDFPHIDGSMANPSQWLTRRQQSQIVFRGGGYNFLPFYKASHHKTSIFLRFTSDDVVENLRHYIADRIKPSGDAGHDGSGTSQTGTIYNRNYLQVEAGQSISYTMQLSPDADAPHYVMLQHDGWHTDMVGNYSVYVDDVLIGESGPCERMQQFTFPRLFYKIPATLTHGKSTIRLTLKHNDRPMRYFDIALVTQRYIDEMCPEVLWQKRSWGDTNDNENANANDDEGRNSSPWGGQVELLPPLGGYRGLSLIRLEAEDAQPHGDNRTFDGTSSGGAYVAKLKTYLQYNTLYIPAESNYQLTLCYRATSSSQFRIVVNGETQVVSLQATSGQWETLQVTIHLQEGFNTLSLSPIDTVNTTDIDYVELQRAGDDTAIDGVNTRTNQPTAHLTVHSLGASRGVQCNVSGCERGILRLYDETGTECSRLYYPEQDTFTMSQLPQGIYVVSLTSCTGQLLTSCKFSRR
;
A
#
# COMPACT_ATOMS: atom_id res chain seq x y z
N MET A 1 17.34 75.97 7.57
CA MET A 1 16.96 75.28 6.32
C MET A 1 17.59 73.91 6.38
N LYS A 2 16.79 72.89 6.71
CA LYS A 2 16.13 71.99 5.75
C LYS A 2 17.12 70.90 5.29
N LYS A 3 16.82 69.61 5.32
CA LYS A 3 15.65 68.84 5.77
C LYS A 3 16.00 67.38 5.40
N SER A 4 15.65 66.42 6.26
CA SER A 4 15.15 65.08 5.90
C SER A 4 16.16 64.11 5.24
N PHE A 5 16.42 62.89 5.74
CA PHE A 5 15.47 61.88 6.19
C PHE A 5 16.11 60.94 7.25
N LEU A 6 15.45 60.86 8.41
CA LEU A 6 15.31 59.63 9.19
C LEU A 6 14.53 58.63 8.33
N LEU A 7 15.10 57.49 7.93
CA LEU A 7 14.40 56.24 7.60
C LEU A 7 15.44 55.19 7.13
N LEU A 8 16.11 54.53 8.07
CA LEU A 8 16.83 53.27 7.79
C LEU A 8 17.12 52.48 9.08
N ALA A 9 16.11 52.44 9.98
CA ALA A 9 16.13 51.62 11.20
C ALA A 9 14.84 50.77 11.33
N LEU A 10 14.28 50.33 10.20
CA LEU A 10 13.19 49.38 10.10
C LEU A 10 13.48 48.41 8.95
N LEU A 11 14.48 47.55 9.15
CA LEU A 11 14.56 46.25 8.48
C LEU A 11 14.45 45.20 9.59
N LEU A 12 13.23 45.03 10.10
CA LEU A 12 12.81 43.79 10.73
C LEU A 12 12.79 42.73 9.62
N PRO A 13 13.51 41.60 9.73
CA PRO A 13 12.99 40.40 9.14
C PRO A 13 11.83 39.97 10.05
N PHE A 14 10.60 40.24 9.62
CA PHE A 14 9.49 39.42 10.07
C PHE A 14 9.71 38.02 9.49
N SER A 15 10.32 37.13 10.26
CA SER A 15 10.11 35.69 10.12
C SER A 15 9.30 35.23 11.32
N LEU A 16 7.98 35.36 11.21
CA LEU A 16 7.09 34.44 11.91
C LEU A 16 7.18 33.13 11.12
N SER A 17 8.13 32.28 11.46
CA SER A 17 8.13 30.89 11.02
C SER A 17 8.40 30.02 12.23
N LEU A 18 7.32 29.45 12.75
CA LEU A 18 7.39 28.20 13.49
C LEU A 18 7.87 27.15 12.51
N SER A 19 9.17 26.91 12.44
CA SER A 19 9.63 25.82 11.61
C SER A 19 9.42 24.51 12.37
N ALA A 20 8.66 23.64 11.74
CA ALA A 20 8.45 22.28 12.15
C ALA A 20 9.18 21.42 11.12
N ASP A 21 9.73 20.31 11.59
CA ASP A 21 10.44 19.24 10.90
C ASP A 21 11.93 19.51 10.88
N GLU A 22 12.68 18.68 11.63
CA GLU A 22 14.11 18.84 11.89
C GLU A 22 14.91 18.77 10.60
N CYS A 23 14.41 17.99 9.64
CA CYS A 23 14.98 17.90 8.32
C CYS A 23 14.66 19.12 7.46
N ASP A 24 13.44 19.66 7.58
CA ASP A 24 12.96 20.75 6.71
C ASP A 24 13.78 22.04 6.88
N ASP A 25 14.31 22.29 8.08
CA ASP A 25 15.16 23.45 8.41
C ASP A 25 16.52 23.43 7.68
N LEU A 26 17.00 22.24 7.34
CA LEU A 26 18.31 22.04 6.72
C LEU A 26 18.25 22.02 5.19
N TRP A 27 17.06 21.95 4.61
CA TRP A 27 16.89 21.86 3.16
C TRP A 27 16.91 23.27 2.55
N GLN A 28 17.57 23.38 1.39
CA GLN A 28 17.52 24.57 0.56
C GLN A 28 16.08 24.88 0.14
N PRO A 29 15.73 26.15 -0.14
CA PRO A 29 14.40 26.56 -0.59
C PRO A 29 14.18 26.19 -2.07
N VAL A 30 14.27 24.89 -2.37
CA VAL A 30 14.14 24.31 -3.73
C VAL A 30 12.86 23.51 -3.91
N ARG A 31 11.96 23.48 -2.90
CA ARG A 31 10.69 22.78 -3.02
C ARG A 31 9.76 23.51 -3.96
N VAL A 32 9.13 22.73 -4.85
CA VAL A 32 8.09 23.22 -5.76
C VAL A 32 6.71 23.09 -5.11
N VAL A 33 6.50 22.05 -4.29
CA VAL A 33 5.24 21.80 -3.58
C VAL A 33 5.42 22.04 -2.09
N GLU A 34 4.56 22.89 -1.51
CA GLU A 34 4.55 23.16 -0.08
C GLU A 34 3.81 22.06 0.69
N LYS A 35 4.38 21.63 1.83
CA LYS A 35 3.72 20.73 2.78
C LYS A 35 2.60 21.49 3.49
N LYS A 36 1.40 20.90 3.56
CA LYS A 36 0.27 21.39 4.37
C LYS A 36 0.54 21.27 5.87
N TRP A 37 1.21 20.19 6.27
CA TRP A 37 1.62 19.94 7.65
C TRP A 37 3.10 19.58 7.69
N LYS A 38 3.81 20.14 8.66
CA LYS A 38 5.19 19.76 8.99
C LYS A 38 5.21 19.11 10.36
N SER A 39 5.84 17.94 10.48
CA SER A 39 6.05 17.26 11.76
C SER A 39 6.80 18.19 12.71
N CYS A 40 6.50 18.28 14.00
CA CYS A 40 7.44 18.97 14.91
C CYS A 40 8.81 18.25 14.93
N ARG A 41 9.89 18.97 15.25
CA ARG A 41 11.24 18.38 15.32
C ARG A 41 11.26 17.24 16.33
N LEU A 42 11.97 16.15 16.03
CA LEU A 42 12.09 15.04 16.97
C LEU A 42 12.83 15.48 18.24
N SER A 43 13.80 16.40 18.09
CA SER A 43 14.50 17.08 19.18
C SER A 43 13.63 17.94 20.09
N ASP A 44 12.46 18.39 19.64
CA ASP A 44 11.54 19.19 20.44
C ASP A 44 10.52 18.34 21.22
N VAL A 45 10.46 17.02 20.98
CA VAL A 45 9.48 16.12 21.60
C VAL A 45 10.16 15.14 22.55
N ARG A 46 9.73 15.13 23.81
CA ARG A 46 10.19 14.17 24.83
C ARG A 46 9.02 13.32 25.29
N LEU A 47 9.17 11.99 25.24
CA LEU A 47 8.15 11.08 25.79
C LEU A 47 8.18 11.15 27.32
N ASN A 48 7.00 11.19 27.93
CA ASN A 48 6.86 11.26 29.38
C ASN A 48 6.96 9.86 30.01
N ASP A 49 7.54 9.80 31.22
CA ASP A 49 7.66 8.57 32.01
C ASP A 49 6.29 7.94 32.33
N GLY A 50 6.28 6.63 32.51
CA GLY A 50 5.08 5.84 32.83
C GLY A 50 4.27 5.39 31.61
N SER A 51 4.54 5.91 30.40
CA SER A 51 3.97 5.38 29.15
C SER A 51 4.74 4.13 28.68
N TYR A 52 4.03 3.20 28.03
CA TYR A 52 4.66 2.01 27.46
C TYR A 52 5.60 2.35 26.28
N PHE A 53 5.30 3.43 25.55
CA PHE A 53 6.21 3.95 24.51
C PHE A 53 7.54 4.42 25.08
N LYS A 54 7.54 5.15 26.20
CA LYS A 54 8.77 5.57 26.89
C LYS A 54 9.56 4.36 27.39
N GLN A 55 8.89 3.37 27.99
CA GLN A 55 9.54 2.12 28.40
C GLN A 55 10.27 1.45 27.22
N MET A 56 9.60 1.33 26.06
CA MET A 56 10.20 0.73 24.88
C MET A 56 11.34 1.57 24.29
N GLN A 57 11.21 2.89 24.30
CA GLN A 57 12.29 3.80 23.90
C GLN A 57 13.52 3.64 24.79
N ASP A 58 13.36 3.58 26.12
CA ASP A 58 14.47 3.44 27.07
C ASP A 58 15.18 2.08 26.96
N MET A 59 14.39 1.01 26.75
CA MET A 59 14.95 -0.31 26.49
C MET A 59 15.74 -0.33 25.18
N HIS A 60 15.23 0.32 24.13
CA HIS A 60 15.91 0.41 22.85
C HIS A 60 17.15 1.29 22.90
N HIS A 61 17.09 2.41 23.64
CA HIS A 61 18.24 3.26 23.91
C HIS A 61 19.39 2.46 24.54
N SER A 62 19.06 1.68 25.58
CA SER A 62 20.03 0.78 26.23
C SER A 62 20.58 -0.26 25.25
N TYR A 63 19.76 -0.78 24.36
CA TYR A 63 20.18 -1.73 23.33
C TYR A 63 21.16 -1.11 22.32
N LEU A 64 20.88 0.10 21.81
CA LEU A 64 21.79 0.83 20.90
C LEU A 64 23.16 1.08 21.55
N LEU A 65 23.17 1.37 22.85
CA LEU A 65 24.41 1.54 23.62
C LEU A 65 25.15 0.21 23.86
N SER A 66 24.46 -0.93 23.84
CA SER A 66 25.07 -2.26 24.01
C SER A 66 25.82 -2.76 22.77
N LEU A 67 25.47 -2.26 21.59
CA LEU A 67 26.14 -2.61 20.34
C LEU A 67 27.51 -1.94 20.25
N ASP A 68 28.48 -2.66 19.68
CA ASP A 68 29.85 -2.20 19.46
C ASP A 68 30.00 -1.66 18.03
N PRO A 69 30.22 -0.34 17.86
CA PRO A 69 30.40 0.28 16.55
C PRO A 69 31.59 -0.30 15.75
N GLU A 70 32.65 -0.75 16.42
CA GLU A 70 33.82 -1.32 15.75
C GLU A 70 33.48 -2.68 15.14
N ARG A 71 32.70 -3.51 15.83
CA ARG A 71 32.21 -4.79 15.30
C ARG A 71 31.29 -4.61 14.08
N LEU A 72 30.49 -3.55 14.07
CA LEU A 72 29.61 -3.19 12.95
C LEU A 72 30.41 -2.68 11.73
N LEU A 73 31.44 -1.86 11.94
CA LEU A 73 32.26 -1.30 10.86
C LEU A 73 33.43 -2.18 10.42
N ASN A 74 33.67 -3.30 11.11
CA ASN A 74 34.83 -4.15 10.93
C ASN A 74 35.18 -4.47 9.46
N ASN A 75 34.19 -4.90 8.68
CA ASN A 75 34.42 -5.23 7.26
C ASN A 75 34.81 -4.00 6.43
N VAL A 76 34.28 -2.81 6.73
CA VAL A 76 34.64 -1.55 6.08
C VAL A 76 36.06 -1.13 6.47
N MET A 77 36.38 -1.21 7.77
CA MET A 77 37.71 -0.90 8.30
C MET A 77 38.79 -1.76 7.63
N ARG A 78 38.61 -3.08 7.61
CA ARG A 78 39.55 -4.02 6.98
C ARG A 78 39.71 -3.76 5.48
N ALA A 79 38.60 -3.49 4.79
CA ALA A 79 38.63 -3.22 3.35
C ALA A 79 39.34 -1.91 3.00
N GLY A 80 39.28 -0.92 3.91
CA GLY A 80 40.00 0.35 3.83
C GLY A 80 41.39 0.36 4.49
N GLY A 81 41.98 -0.80 4.78
CA GLY A 81 43.34 -0.91 5.31
C GLY A 81 43.51 -0.59 6.80
N ILE A 82 42.42 -0.40 7.54
CA ILE A 82 42.43 -0.17 8.98
C ILE A 82 42.42 -1.52 9.72
N SER A 83 43.44 -1.75 10.55
CA SER A 83 43.53 -2.97 11.36
C SER A 83 42.51 -2.96 12.51
N THR A 84 41.78 -4.05 12.68
CA THR A 84 40.85 -4.28 13.79
C THR A 84 40.87 -5.75 14.20
N THR A 85 40.85 -6.00 15.51
CA THR A 85 40.73 -7.35 16.10
C THR A 85 39.29 -7.71 16.46
N ALA A 86 38.34 -6.81 16.22
CA ALA A 86 36.93 -7.06 16.47
C ALA A 86 36.44 -8.26 15.64
N GLU A 87 35.44 -8.98 16.13
CA GLU A 87 34.72 -10.00 15.37
C GLU A 87 33.40 -9.45 14.85
N ASN A 88 33.00 -9.84 13.64
CA ASN A 88 31.70 -9.45 13.09
C ASN A 88 30.56 -9.97 13.99
N TYR A 89 29.43 -9.30 13.94
CA TYR A 89 28.17 -9.86 14.45
C TYR A 89 27.69 -11.03 13.57
N GLY A 90 26.67 -11.77 14.04
CA GLY A 90 26.07 -12.90 13.31
C GLY A 90 25.26 -12.49 12.08
N GLY A 91 24.42 -13.38 11.56
CA GLY A 91 23.49 -13.08 10.47
C GLY A 91 24.15 -12.51 9.22
N TRP A 92 23.52 -11.51 8.58
CA TRP A 92 24.09 -10.85 7.41
C TRP A 92 25.34 -10.01 7.76
N GLN A 93 25.53 -9.61 9.02
CA GLN A 93 26.73 -8.88 9.46
C GLN A 93 28.01 -9.72 9.38
N HIS A 94 27.92 -11.05 9.49
CA HIS A 94 29.09 -11.93 9.45
C HIS A 94 29.87 -11.82 8.13
N ASN A 95 29.14 -11.74 7.02
CA ASN A 95 29.66 -11.77 5.66
C ASN A 95 29.06 -10.61 4.83
N ASN A 96 29.34 -9.35 5.18
CA ASN A 96 28.96 -8.12 4.41
C ASN A 96 27.67 -7.40 4.81
N GLY A 97 27.38 -7.25 6.11
CA GLY A 97 26.17 -6.52 6.53
C GLY A 97 26.26 -5.00 6.33
N ASN A 98 25.14 -4.41 5.92
CA ASN A 98 24.94 -2.96 5.76
C ASN A 98 24.27 -2.29 6.96
N GLY A 99 23.82 -3.07 7.95
CA GLY A 99 23.11 -2.60 9.14
C GLY A 99 23.83 -1.57 10.02
N PHE A 100 25.13 -1.34 9.83
CA PHE A 100 25.80 -0.18 10.45
C PHE A 100 25.22 1.16 9.96
N GLY A 101 24.67 1.21 8.74
CA GLY A 101 23.90 2.35 8.24
C GLY A 101 22.65 2.62 9.09
N ASN A 102 21.82 1.59 9.29
CA ASN A 102 20.65 1.70 10.15
C ASN A 102 21.01 1.96 11.62
N TYR A 103 22.15 1.47 12.10
CA TYR A 103 22.66 1.82 13.44
C TYR A 103 22.95 3.31 13.55
N MET A 104 23.60 3.93 12.55
CA MET A 104 23.82 5.38 12.53
C MET A 104 22.49 6.14 12.51
N SER A 105 21.52 5.74 11.69
CA SER A 105 20.16 6.32 11.69
C SER A 105 19.49 6.20 13.07
N GLY A 106 19.47 4.99 13.63
CA GLY A 106 18.84 4.69 14.91
C GLY A 106 19.44 5.49 16.08
N CYS A 107 20.77 5.59 16.14
CA CYS A 107 21.49 6.40 17.12
C CYS A 107 21.26 7.90 16.91
N SER A 108 21.23 8.38 15.67
CA SER A 108 21.00 9.81 15.38
C SER A 108 19.58 10.23 15.77
N MET A 109 18.57 9.44 15.43
CA MET A 109 17.18 9.69 15.85
C MET A 109 17.01 9.56 17.36
N MET A 110 17.66 8.59 17.99
CA MET A 110 17.59 8.43 19.45
C MET A 110 18.30 9.58 20.18
N TYR A 111 19.41 10.09 19.63
CA TYR A 111 20.04 11.32 20.11
C TYR A 111 19.06 12.49 20.04
N ALA A 112 18.41 12.73 18.88
CA ALA A 112 17.40 13.78 18.78
C ALA A 112 16.29 13.60 19.84
N ALA A 113 15.77 12.38 19.99
CA ALA A 113 14.68 12.08 20.92
C ALA A 113 15.05 12.16 22.42
N THR A 114 16.33 12.05 22.80
CA THR A 114 16.75 11.93 24.22
C THR A 114 17.77 12.97 24.67
N GLY A 115 18.62 13.45 23.76
CA GLY A 115 19.77 14.29 24.04
C GLY A 115 21.02 13.55 24.54
N ASP A 116 21.09 12.20 24.47
CA ASP A 116 22.29 11.47 24.91
C ASP A 116 23.44 11.61 23.91
N GLU A 117 24.37 12.52 24.21
CA GLU A 117 25.57 12.80 23.42
C GLU A 117 26.44 11.55 23.17
N THR A 118 26.37 10.51 24.01
CA THR A 118 27.12 9.25 23.79
C THR A 118 26.75 8.59 22.46
N LEU A 119 25.46 8.63 22.08
CA LEU A 119 25.00 8.10 20.81
C LEU A 119 25.52 8.93 19.64
N ARG A 120 25.48 10.25 19.76
CA ARG A 120 26.02 11.18 18.76
C ARG A 120 27.52 11.00 18.57
N ASP A 121 28.29 10.87 19.64
CA ASP A 121 29.74 10.65 19.60
C ASP A 121 30.11 9.34 18.88
N ARG A 122 29.33 8.27 19.07
CA ARG A 122 29.51 7.01 18.35
C ARG A 122 29.28 7.18 16.85
N VAL A 123 28.21 7.88 16.46
CA VAL A 123 27.93 8.16 15.04
C VAL A 123 29.02 9.03 14.43
N ALA A 124 29.45 10.08 15.13
CA ALA A 124 30.54 10.94 14.66
C ALA A 124 31.85 10.15 14.43
N TRP A 125 32.20 9.25 15.36
CA TRP A 125 33.33 8.34 15.19
C TRP A 125 33.17 7.43 13.97
N MET A 126 31.98 6.86 13.75
CA MET A 126 31.73 6.02 12.58
C MET A 126 31.88 6.79 11.26
N ILE A 127 31.40 8.03 11.20
CA ILE A 127 31.57 8.92 10.05
C ILE A 127 33.05 9.21 9.79
N ASP A 128 33.85 9.42 10.83
CA ASP A 128 35.30 9.64 10.72
C ASP A 128 36.02 8.43 10.14
N ILE A 129 35.65 7.23 10.57
CA ILE A 129 36.22 5.98 10.02
C ILE A 129 35.81 5.79 8.55
N ILE A 130 34.55 6.03 8.22
CA ILE A 130 34.03 5.93 6.84
C ILE A 130 34.78 6.90 5.91
N GLU A 131 34.87 8.18 6.29
CA GLU A 131 35.58 9.20 5.50
C GLU A 131 37.04 8.80 5.29
N ARG A 132 37.70 8.33 6.36
CA ARG A 132 39.09 7.88 6.29
C ARG A 132 39.28 6.74 5.29
N CYS A 133 38.41 5.72 5.32
CA CYS A 133 38.45 4.61 4.38
C CYS A 133 38.22 5.08 2.93
N GLN A 134 37.25 5.95 2.69
CA GLN A 134 37.00 6.52 1.35
C GLN A 134 38.20 7.29 0.81
N ARG A 135 38.87 8.07 1.67
CA ARG A 135 40.05 8.86 1.33
C ARG A 135 41.28 7.99 1.07
N GLU A 136 41.56 7.00 1.91
CA GLU A 136 42.77 6.17 1.82
C GLU A 136 42.76 5.22 0.60
N GLU A 137 41.59 4.71 0.22
CA GLU A 137 41.43 3.84 -0.96
C GLU A 137 41.01 4.62 -2.23
N ASN A 138 40.88 5.95 -2.16
CA ASN A 138 40.45 6.82 -3.26
C ASN A 138 39.11 6.38 -3.91
N LEU A 139 38.12 6.08 -3.07
CA LEU A 139 36.82 5.51 -3.48
C LEU A 139 35.79 6.55 -3.90
N GLY A 140 36.07 7.83 -3.64
CA GLY A 140 35.04 8.86 -3.67
C GLY A 140 33.90 8.48 -2.73
N GLY A 141 32.69 8.36 -3.26
CA GLY A 141 31.49 7.98 -2.53
C GLY A 141 31.23 6.49 -2.34
N TRP A 142 32.06 5.60 -2.91
CA TRP A 142 31.87 4.15 -2.88
C TRP A 142 32.34 3.51 -1.57
N PHE A 143 31.79 2.32 -1.25
CA PHE A 143 32.14 1.53 -0.08
C PHE A 143 32.71 0.16 -0.45
N HIS A 144 33.92 -0.11 0.01
CA HIS A 144 34.46 -1.45 0.02
C HIS A 144 34.09 -2.19 1.30
N PHE A 145 33.47 -3.34 1.13
CA PHE A 145 33.39 -4.45 2.08
C PHE A 145 33.76 -5.73 1.31
N SER A 146 33.90 -6.86 2.00
CA SER A 146 34.54 -8.07 1.47
C SER A 146 33.99 -8.55 0.11
N ARG A 147 32.71 -8.32 -0.20
CA ARG A 147 32.10 -8.56 -1.54
C ARG A 147 32.26 -7.42 -2.55
N THR A 148 32.09 -6.15 -2.14
CA THR A 148 32.10 -5.02 -3.10
C THR A 148 33.48 -4.68 -3.65
N LYS A 149 34.57 -5.08 -2.97
CA LYS A 149 35.94 -4.83 -3.46
C LYS A 149 36.25 -5.60 -4.76
N GLY A 150 35.82 -6.85 -4.88
CA GLY A 150 35.94 -7.62 -6.13
C GLY A 150 34.90 -7.22 -7.19
N PHE A 151 33.74 -6.71 -6.75
CA PHE A 151 32.59 -6.42 -7.62
C PHE A 151 32.63 -5.03 -8.26
N TYR A 152 33.34 -4.06 -7.68
CA TYR A 152 33.37 -2.68 -8.18
C TYR A 152 33.65 -2.60 -9.68
N ASN A 153 34.70 -3.28 -10.16
CA ASN A 153 35.05 -3.25 -11.58
C ASN A 153 33.96 -3.87 -12.47
N SER A 154 33.32 -4.95 -12.02
CA SER A 154 32.21 -5.60 -12.72
C SER A 154 30.97 -4.70 -12.78
N LEU A 155 30.62 -4.03 -11.68
CA LEU A 155 29.50 -3.07 -11.63
C LEU A 155 29.73 -1.86 -12.55
N MET A 156 30.98 -1.39 -12.61
CA MET A 156 31.37 -0.28 -13.47
C MET A 156 31.44 -0.69 -14.95
N ALA A 157 31.78 -1.96 -15.24
CA ALA A 157 31.74 -2.52 -16.60
C ALA A 157 30.32 -2.86 -17.08
N ALA A 158 29.41 -3.21 -16.16
CA ALA A 158 28.01 -3.56 -16.43
C ALA A 158 27.12 -2.37 -16.87
N ARG A 159 27.72 -1.19 -17.10
CA ARG A 159 27.02 0.03 -17.54
C ARG A 159 26.47 -0.03 -18.98
N GLY A 160 26.82 -1.06 -19.76
CA GLY A 160 26.24 -1.37 -21.08
C GLY A 160 25.00 -2.26 -21.04
N ASP A 161 24.50 -2.71 -22.20
CA ASP A 161 23.27 -3.53 -22.43
C ASP A 161 23.17 -4.88 -21.66
N GLY A 162 24.09 -5.16 -20.72
CA GLY A 162 24.18 -6.42 -19.98
C GLY A 162 23.42 -6.48 -18.65
N CYS A 163 22.55 -5.51 -18.34
CA CYS A 163 21.70 -5.56 -17.15
C CYS A 163 20.43 -6.38 -17.44
N THR A 164 20.49 -7.70 -17.25
CA THR A 164 19.31 -8.57 -17.32
C THR A 164 18.85 -8.96 -15.93
N PRO A 165 17.62 -8.60 -15.51
CA PRO A 165 17.00 -9.14 -14.30
C PRO A 165 16.89 -10.66 -14.42
N VAL A 166 17.14 -11.38 -13.32
CA VAL A 166 16.88 -12.82 -13.22
C VAL A 166 15.99 -13.06 -12.00
N ASN A 167 15.24 -14.17 -11.97
CA ASN A 167 14.30 -14.50 -10.88
C ASN A 167 13.23 -13.42 -10.59
N ASN A 168 12.32 -13.15 -11.54
CA ASN A 168 11.14 -12.29 -11.29
C ASN A 168 11.44 -10.86 -10.76
N GLY A 169 12.67 -10.34 -11.00
CA GLY A 169 13.08 -9.01 -10.56
C GLY A 169 13.72 -8.97 -9.17
N GLU A 170 14.02 -10.11 -8.54
CA GLU A 170 14.52 -10.12 -7.16
C GLU A 170 16.05 -10.23 -7.07
N ASP A 171 16.70 -10.81 -8.08
CA ASP A 171 18.15 -10.97 -8.11
C ASP A 171 18.80 -10.33 -9.35
N PHE A 172 19.99 -9.76 -9.14
CA PHE A 172 20.91 -9.38 -10.21
C PHE A 172 21.99 -10.47 -10.32
N TYR A 173 22.19 -11.00 -11.53
CA TYR A 173 23.39 -11.77 -11.85
C TYR A 173 24.25 -11.01 -12.85
N THR A 174 25.52 -10.78 -12.51
CA THR A 174 26.55 -10.61 -13.55
C THR A 174 27.14 -11.99 -13.84
N ASN A 175 26.66 -12.67 -14.88
CA ASN A 175 27.23 -13.86 -15.56
C ASN A 175 27.94 -15.01 -14.78
N SER A 176 27.96 -15.04 -13.44
CA SER A 176 28.38 -16.17 -12.59
C SER A 176 28.42 -15.87 -11.09
N ASP A 177 28.34 -14.60 -10.64
CA ASP A 177 28.38 -14.24 -9.22
C ASP A 177 27.14 -13.45 -8.78
N MET A 178 26.61 -13.74 -7.59
CA MET A 178 25.48 -13.02 -6.98
C MET A 178 25.82 -11.54 -6.82
N ALA A 179 25.16 -10.71 -7.62
CA ALA A 179 25.31 -9.27 -7.66
C ALA A 179 24.03 -8.52 -7.24
N GLY A 180 22.97 -9.26 -6.87
CA GLY A 180 21.71 -8.72 -6.36
C GLY A 180 21.90 -7.93 -5.07
N MET A 181 21.17 -6.82 -4.93
CA MET A 181 21.09 -5.97 -3.72
C MET A 181 22.27 -5.01 -3.42
N VAL A 182 23.20 -4.75 -4.34
CA VAL A 182 24.28 -3.76 -4.06
C VAL A 182 23.71 -2.36 -3.77
N PHE A 183 22.73 -1.91 -4.54
CA PHE A 183 22.10 -0.60 -4.34
C PHE A 183 21.23 -0.55 -3.10
N TYR A 184 20.63 -1.68 -2.69
CA TYR A 184 19.98 -1.78 -1.39
C TYR A 184 20.98 -1.55 -0.25
N GLN A 185 22.13 -2.23 -0.28
CA GLN A 185 23.16 -2.09 0.74
C GLN A 185 23.71 -0.66 0.80
N LEU A 186 24.01 -0.07 -0.36
CA LEU A 186 24.45 1.33 -0.44
C LEU A 186 23.37 2.30 0.06
N HIS A 187 22.11 2.08 -0.33
CA HIS A 187 20.98 2.87 0.17
C HIS A 187 20.98 2.90 1.71
N ARG A 188 21.07 1.75 2.38
CA ARG A 188 21.06 1.71 3.85
C ARG A 188 22.23 2.46 4.49
N ILE A 189 23.41 2.39 3.88
CA ILE A 189 24.60 3.11 4.35
C ILE A 189 24.43 4.62 4.15
N TYR A 190 24.04 5.04 2.94
CA TYR A 190 23.92 6.45 2.57
C TYR A 190 22.80 7.12 3.36
N TYR A 191 21.71 6.38 3.59
CA TYR A 191 20.61 6.75 4.47
C TYR A 191 21.09 7.05 5.90
N GLY A 192 21.91 6.17 6.48
CA GLY A 192 22.54 6.38 7.80
C GLY A 192 23.43 7.62 7.88
N ILE A 193 24.22 7.87 6.83
CA ILE A 193 25.10 9.05 6.75
C ILE A 193 24.27 10.33 6.62
N ARG A 194 23.21 10.32 5.80
CA ARG A 194 22.26 11.43 5.70
C ARG A 194 21.63 11.73 7.06
N ASP A 195 21.16 10.72 7.77
CA ASP A 195 20.50 10.89 9.06
C ASP A 195 21.42 11.39 10.18
N ALA A 196 22.72 11.06 10.11
CA ALA A 196 23.74 11.62 11.01
C ALA A 196 23.84 13.15 10.87
N TYR A 197 23.63 13.69 9.67
CA TYR A 197 23.53 15.14 9.48
C TYR A 197 22.16 15.67 9.95
N LEU A 198 21.06 15.02 9.51
CA LEU A 198 19.71 15.53 9.75
C LEU A 198 19.33 15.55 11.24
N TYR A 199 19.61 14.48 11.99
CA TYR A 199 19.15 14.32 13.37
C TYR A 199 20.26 14.51 14.42
N ALA A 200 21.53 14.26 14.07
CA ALA A 200 22.65 14.40 15.01
C ALA A 200 23.53 15.63 14.74
N HIS A 201 23.19 16.43 13.70
CA HIS A 201 23.90 17.66 13.32
C HIS A 201 25.42 17.45 13.20
N ILE A 202 25.83 16.34 12.57
CA ILE A 202 27.22 16.04 12.27
C ILE A 202 27.54 16.58 10.87
N ASP A 203 28.07 17.80 10.80
CA ASP A 203 28.34 18.51 9.53
C ASP A 203 29.18 17.69 8.54
N LYS A 204 30.20 16.99 9.02
CA LYS A 204 31.05 16.12 8.19
C LYS A 204 30.25 15.05 7.45
N ALA A 205 29.13 14.58 8.02
CA ALA A 205 28.30 13.57 7.40
C ALA A 205 27.63 14.09 6.12
N LEU A 206 27.31 15.39 6.02
CA LEU A 206 26.78 15.98 4.79
C LEU A 206 27.78 15.88 3.64
N ASP A 207 29.05 16.23 3.89
CA ASP A 207 30.11 16.15 2.88
C ASP A 207 30.32 14.71 2.39
N VAL A 208 30.31 13.74 3.31
CA VAL A 208 30.41 12.32 2.99
C VAL A 208 29.19 11.86 2.17
N PHE A 209 27.98 12.23 2.60
CA PHE A 209 26.75 11.90 1.89
C PHE A 209 26.73 12.44 0.46
N LEU A 210 27.09 13.72 0.26
CA LEU A 210 27.12 14.30 -1.08
C LEU A 210 28.14 13.61 -1.99
N LYS A 211 29.31 13.21 -1.47
CA LYS A 211 30.28 12.38 -2.23
C LYS A 211 29.70 11.02 -2.62
N CYS A 212 28.97 10.37 -1.72
CA CYS A 212 28.23 9.12 -2.00
C CYS A 212 27.25 9.29 -3.16
N MET A 213 26.50 10.38 -3.17
CA MET A 213 25.54 10.68 -4.22
C MET A 213 26.21 11.10 -5.53
N GLU A 214 27.35 11.79 -5.49
CA GLU A 214 28.15 12.12 -6.69
C GLU A 214 28.69 10.87 -7.39
N TRP A 215 29.16 9.91 -6.60
CA TRP A 215 29.56 8.60 -7.14
C TRP A 215 28.37 7.90 -7.81
N ALA A 216 27.19 7.90 -7.17
CA ALA A 216 26.00 7.28 -7.72
C ALA A 216 25.51 7.99 -9.00
N CYS A 217 25.59 9.33 -9.06
CA CYS A 217 25.36 10.10 -10.30
C CYS A 217 26.33 9.67 -11.41
N THR A 218 27.61 9.47 -11.10
CA THR A 218 28.63 9.02 -12.07
C THR A 218 28.33 7.62 -12.61
N TRP A 219 27.80 6.73 -11.77
CA TRP A 219 27.32 5.42 -12.21
C TRP A 219 26.11 5.55 -13.14
N THR A 220 25.13 6.35 -12.74
CA THR A 220 23.88 6.59 -13.48
C THR A 220 24.12 7.21 -14.85
N ALA A 221 25.06 8.15 -14.95
CA ALA A 221 25.44 8.80 -16.21
C ALA A 221 26.12 7.85 -17.20
N GLY A 222 26.68 6.73 -16.70
CA GLY A 222 27.32 5.73 -17.55
C GLY A 222 26.36 4.71 -18.16
N ILE A 223 25.10 4.65 -17.71
CA ILE A 223 24.10 3.71 -18.23
C ILE A 223 23.69 4.10 -19.66
N ALA A 224 23.72 3.12 -20.58
CA ALA A 224 23.51 3.32 -22.01
C ALA A 224 22.17 3.98 -22.40
N SER A 225 21.08 3.69 -21.68
CA SER A 225 19.77 4.27 -21.93
C SER A 225 18.87 4.26 -20.69
N ASP A 226 17.84 5.09 -20.66
CA ASP A 226 16.84 5.07 -19.56
C ASP A 226 16.08 3.74 -19.50
N ALA A 227 15.82 3.10 -20.64
CA ALA A 227 15.22 1.76 -20.66
C ALA A 227 16.10 0.75 -19.90
N SER A 228 17.40 0.74 -20.18
CA SER A 228 18.37 -0.13 -19.49
C SER A 228 18.42 0.14 -17.98
N LEU A 229 18.32 1.41 -17.56
CA LEU A 229 18.23 1.75 -16.14
C LEU A 229 16.93 1.21 -15.53
N GLN A 230 15.78 1.48 -16.15
CA GLN A 230 14.48 1.03 -15.64
C GLN A 230 14.42 -0.50 -15.52
N MET A 231 15.04 -1.24 -16.43
CA MET A 231 15.21 -2.69 -16.29
C MET A 231 16.06 -3.08 -15.07
N ALA A 232 17.16 -2.36 -14.81
CA ALA A 232 17.96 -2.60 -13.61
C ALA A 232 17.17 -2.28 -12.31
N LEU A 233 16.22 -1.35 -12.35
CA LEU A 233 15.34 -0.98 -11.22
C LEU A 233 14.27 -2.04 -10.90
N GLU A 234 14.14 -3.11 -11.68
CA GLU A 234 13.40 -4.29 -11.23
C GLU A 234 14.05 -4.89 -9.98
N THR A 235 15.39 -4.93 -9.95
CA THR A 235 16.17 -5.43 -8.80
C THR A 235 15.99 -4.53 -7.57
N GLU A 236 16.07 -5.10 -6.38
CA GLU A 236 16.06 -4.33 -5.14
C GLU A 236 17.20 -3.30 -5.06
N HIS A 237 16.78 -2.05 -4.88
CA HIS A 237 17.66 -0.89 -4.78
C HIS A 237 17.26 0.06 -3.64
N GLY A 238 16.40 -0.40 -2.71
CA GLY A 238 15.91 0.42 -1.61
C GLY A 238 15.32 1.76 -2.07
N GLY A 239 15.51 2.81 -1.26
CA GLY A 239 15.06 4.17 -1.55
C GLY A 239 16.11 5.02 -2.25
N MET A 240 16.90 4.50 -3.20
CA MET A 240 17.93 5.32 -3.88
C MET A 240 17.37 6.61 -4.52
N ALA A 241 16.15 6.55 -5.08
CA ALA A 241 15.47 7.73 -5.60
C ALA A 241 15.25 8.80 -4.50
N GLU A 242 14.83 8.40 -3.28
CA GLU A 242 14.71 9.28 -2.12
C GLU A 242 16.03 10.00 -1.81
N LEU A 243 17.15 9.27 -1.80
CA LEU A 243 18.46 9.83 -1.48
C LEU A 243 18.96 10.84 -2.52
N PHE A 244 18.69 10.63 -3.81
CA PHE A 244 18.99 11.64 -4.84
C PHE A 244 18.16 12.91 -4.64
N MET A 245 16.88 12.75 -4.32
CA MET A 245 16.00 13.89 -4.04
C MET A 245 16.47 14.64 -2.78
N ASP A 246 16.91 13.94 -1.74
CA ASP A 246 17.44 14.58 -0.54
C ASP A 246 18.78 15.28 -0.78
N ALA A 247 19.67 14.70 -1.60
CA ALA A 247 20.90 15.37 -1.99
C ALA A 247 20.63 16.66 -2.77
N TYR A 248 19.62 16.68 -3.64
CA TYR A 248 19.15 17.91 -4.28
C TYR A 248 18.61 18.90 -3.24
N ALA A 249 17.74 18.46 -2.34
CA ALA A 249 17.16 19.31 -1.30
C ALA A 249 18.24 19.91 -0.37
N LEU A 250 19.31 19.17 -0.09
CA LEU A 250 20.39 19.62 0.80
C LEU A 250 21.44 20.51 0.12
N SER A 251 21.73 20.28 -1.17
CA SER A 251 22.81 20.98 -1.89
C SER A 251 22.33 22.05 -2.86
N GLY A 252 21.10 21.95 -3.36
CA GLY A 252 20.57 22.74 -4.47
C GLY A 252 21.11 22.36 -5.85
N ASP A 253 21.96 21.32 -5.97
CA ASP A 253 22.57 20.91 -7.25
C ASP A 253 21.61 20.04 -8.08
N GLU A 254 21.09 20.59 -9.18
CA GLU A 254 20.13 19.95 -10.08
C GLU A 254 20.59 18.60 -10.64
N LYS A 255 21.90 18.29 -10.64
CA LYS A 255 22.37 16.98 -11.11
C LYS A 255 21.77 15.83 -10.31
N PHE A 256 21.51 16.06 -9.02
CA PHE A 256 20.90 15.07 -8.14
C PHE A 256 19.41 14.90 -8.44
N LEU A 257 18.68 16.00 -8.69
CA LEU A 257 17.27 15.94 -9.10
C LEU A 257 17.11 15.11 -10.38
N LYS A 258 17.91 15.43 -11.41
CA LYS A 258 17.90 14.70 -12.70
C LYS A 258 18.23 13.22 -12.54
N ALA A 259 19.20 12.88 -11.66
CA ALA A 259 19.48 11.49 -11.34
C ALA A 259 18.30 10.83 -10.62
N GLY A 260 17.71 11.48 -9.62
CA GLY A 260 16.56 10.97 -8.87
C GLY A 260 15.34 10.71 -9.76
N GLU A 261 15.07 11.57 -10.74
CA GLU A 261 14.00 11.36 -11.73
C GLU A 261 14.25 10.11 -12.57
N ARG A 262 15.49 9.85 -12.99
CA ARG A 262 15.88 8.63 -13.72
C ARG A 262 15.82 7.37 -12.85
N TRP A 263 16.07 7.50 -11.54
CA TRP A 263 15.99 6.41 -10.54
C TRP A 263 14.57 6.16 -10.02
N THR A 264 13.62 7.03 -10.32
CA THR A 264 12.21 6.76 -10.06
C THR A 264 11.79 5.61 -10.97
N HIS A 265 11.30 4.51 -10.38
CA HIS A 265 10.90 3.34 -11.17
C HIS A 265 9.57 3.65 -11.89
N THR A 266 9.63 3.97 -13.18
CA THR A 266 8.49 4.44 -13.95
C THR A 266 7.75 3.32 -14.66
N LEU A 267 8.45 2.53 -15.47
CA LEU A 267 7.85 1.72 -16.53
C LEU A 267 6.94 0.60 -15.99
N ASN A 268 7.42 -0.25 -15.09
CA ASN A 268 6.62 -1.33 -14.48
C ASN A 268 6.10 -0.98 -13.08
N PHE A 269 6.06 0.30 -12.73
CA PHE A 269 5.63 0.73 -11.40
C PHE A 269 4.81 2.01 -11.41
N ARG A 270 5.43 3.20 -11.42
CA ARG A 270 4.70 4.49 -11.36
C ARG A 270 3.64 4.61 -12.46
N ASP A 271 4.01 4.26 -13.69
CA ASP A 271 3.15 4.51 -14.85
C ASP A 271 1.98 3.52 -14.88
N ARG A 272 2.13 2.30 -14.35
CA ARG A 272 1.02 1.37 -14.09
C ARG A 272 0.07 1.94 -13.04
N LEU A 273 0.59 2.43 -11.92
CA LEU A 273 -0.21 3.04 -10.86
C LEU A 273 -0.98 4.28 -11.35
N CYS A 274 -0.40 5.07 -12.26
CA CYS A 274 -1.09 6.21 -12.87
C CYS A 274 -2.27 5.79 -13.77
N ARG A 275 -2.25 4.57 -14.32
CA ARG A 275 -3.35 3.99 -15.11
C ARG A 275 -4.41 3.29 -14.23
N GLY A 276 -4.25 3.34 -12.90
CA GLY A 276 -5.10 2.60 -11.98
C GLY A 276 -4.85 1.10 -12.07
N ASP A 277 -3.58 0.70 -12.19
CA ASP A 277 -3.15 -0.69 -12.20
C ASP A 277 -2.00 -0.89 -11.19
N SER A 278 -2.11 -1.90 -10.33
CA SER A 278 -1.12 -2.13 -9.27
C SER A 278 -0.28 -3.37 -9.55
N PRO A 279 1.04 -3.23 -9.72
CA PRO A 279 1.93 -4.34 -10.01
C PRO A 279 2.41 -5.09 -8.77
N LEU A 280 1.80 -4.86 -7.59
CA LEU A 280 2.35 -5.32 -6.31
C LEU A 280 2.08 -6.79 -6.01
N THR A 281 0.97 -7.37 -6.48
CA THR A 281 0.57 -8.74 -6.14
C THR A 281 1.72 -9.72 -6.34
N SER A 282 2.02 -10.50 -5.29
CA SER A 282 3.12 -11.48 -5.21
C SER A 282 4.56 -10.93 -5.30
N ARG A 283 4.75 -9.63 -5.52
CA ARG A 283 6.07 -8.98 -5.43
C ARG A 283 6.53 -8.95 -3.99
N HIS A 284 7.84 -9.02 -3.80
CA HIS A 284 8.46 -8.81 -2.48
C HIS A 284 8.14 -7.38 -1.99
N ALA A 285 7.43 -7.27 -0.88
CA ALA A 285 6.87 -6.02 -0.40
C ALA A 285 7.95 -5.00 -0.04
N ASN A 286 8.94 -5.39 0.79
CA ASN A 286 10.01 -4.50 1.20
C ASN A 286 10.99 -4.09 0.06
N VAL A 287 10.88 -4.66 -1.14
CA VAL A 287 11.58 -4.18 -2.35
C VAL A 287 10.88 -2.93 -2.91
N TYR A 288 9.55 -2.92 -2.89
CA TYR A 288 8.73 -1.85 -3.47
C TYR A 288 8.43 -0.75 -2.45
N ASP A 289 8.23 -1.07 -1.17
CA ASP A 289 7.84 -0.09 -0.15
C ASP A 289 8.80 1.11 -0.04
N PRO A 290 10.13 0.93 -0.10
CA PRO A 290 11.06 2.07 -0.12
C PRO A 290 10.94 2.95 -1.37
N LYS A 291 10.47 2.42 -2.51
CA LYS A 291 10.31 3.16 -3.77
C LYS A 291 9.24 4.25 -3.64
N PHE A 292 8.28 4.09 -2.72
CA PHE A 292 7.18 5.04 -2.53
C PHE A 292 7.68 6.41 -2.07
N MET A 293 8.72 6.46 -1.23
CA MET A 293 9.35 7.71 -0.84
C MET A 293 10.01 8.43 -2.04
N GLY A 294 10.50 7.68 -3.03
CA GLY A 294 10.95 8.26 -4.31
C GLY A 294 9.85 9.01 -5.04
N LEU A 295 8.62 8.47 -5.07
CA LEU A 295 7.46 9.16 -5.64
C LEU A 295 7.13 10.44 -4.86
N VAL A 296 7.06 10.35 -3.53
CA VAL A 296 6.73 11.49 -2.67
C VAL A 296 7.74 12.61 -2.82
N ARG A 297 9.04 12.29 -2.69
CA ARG A 297 10.11 13.29 -2.78
C ARG A 297 10.24 13.84 -4.19
N GLY A 298 10.04 13.01 -5.21
CA GLY A 298 9.97 13.45 -6.60
C GLY A 298 8.88 14.48 -6.82
N TYR A 299 7.66 14.24 -6.31
CA TYR A 299 6.59 15.23 -6.39
C TYR A 299 6.92 16.52 -5.62
N GLU A 300 7.43 16.42 -4.39
CA GLU A 300 7.77 17.59 -3.57
C GLU A 300 8.77 18.54 -4.25
N LEU A 301 9.76 17.98 -4.94
CA LEU A 301 10.89 18.72 -5.50
C LEU A 301 10.74 19.07 -6.98
N SER A 302 9.98 18.31 -7.77
CA SER A 302 9.78 18.59 -9.20
C SER A 302 8.38 19.10 -9.56
N GLY A 303 7.38 18.84 -8.71
CA GLY A 303 5.96 19.10 -9.03
C GLY A 303 5.37 18.14 -10.07
N ASP A 304 6.03 17.02 -10.39
CA ASP A 304 5.47 16.03 -11.33
C ASP A 304 4.25 15.32 -10.71
N GLU A 305 3.06 15.75 -11.13
CA GLU A 305 1.77 15.21 -10.68
C GLU A 305 1.60 13.69 -10.95
N ARG A 306 2.37 13.08 -11.85
CA ARG A 306 2.35 11.61 -12.02
C ARG A 306 2.88 10.90 -10.79
N ASN A 307 3.92 11.44 -10.17
CA ASN A 307 4.43 10.91 -8.90
C ASN A 307 3.39 11.07 -7.78
N SER A 308 2.69 12.20 -7.77
CA SER A 308 1.59 12.49 -6.83
C SER A 308 0.43 11.49 -6.97
N LEU A 309 -0.02 11.26 -8.20
CA LEU A 309 -1.08 10.29 -8.51
C LEU A 309 -0.65 8.87 -8.13
N ALA A 310 0.53 8.42 -8.58
CA ALA A 310 1.03 7.09 -8.27
C ALA A 310 1.19 6.86 -6.75
N ALA A 311 1.67 7.86 -6.00
CA ALA A 311 1.80 7.78 -4.55
C ALA A 311 0.42 7.64 -3.86
N ARG A 312 -0.58 8.43 -4.26
CA ARG A 312 -1.94 8.27 -3.70
C ARG A 312 -2.53 6.91 -4.04
N THR A 313 -2.47 6.51 -5.32
CA THR A 313 -3.02 5.23 -5.80
C THR A 313 -2.39 4.05 -5.05
N VAL A 314 -1.07 4.00 -4.91
CA VAL A 314 -0.40 2.87 -4.25
C VAL A 314 -0.70 2.82 -2.75
N TRP A 315 -0.84 3.98 -2.09
CA TRP A 315 -1.21 4.02 -0.69
C TRP A 315 -2.63 3.50 -0.46
N ASP A 316 -3.60 4.02 -1.20
CA ASP A 316 -5.01 3.59 -1.12
C ASP A 316 -5.09 2.09 -1.42
N TYR A 317 -4.37 1.61 -2.44
CA TYR A 317 -4.35 0.19 -2.77
C TYR A 317 -3.84 -0.71 -1.65
N ILE A 318 -2.72 -0.35 -1.03
CA ILE A 318 -2.14 -1.16 0.04
C ILE A 318 -3.08 -1.15 1.25
N VAL A 319 -3.52 0.03 1.69
CA VAL A 319 -4.32 0.18 2.92
C VAL A 319 -5.68 -0.48 2.80
N ASP A 320 -6.32 -0.40 1.64
CA ASP A 320 -7.64 -1.00 1.43
C ASP A 320 -7.58 -2.53 1.24
N TRP A 321 -6.51 -3.04 0.62
CA TRP A 321 -6.53 -4.42 0.10
C TRP A 321 -5.42 -5.35 0.60
N HIS A 322 -4.35 -4.83 1.19
CA HIS A 322 -3.21 -5.65 1.62
C HIS A 322 -2.90 -5.55 3.12
N ILE A 323 -3.39 -4.52 3.80
CA ILE A 323 -3.18 -4.36 5.24
C ILE A 323 -4.05 -5.35 6.03
N LEU A 324 -3.38 -6.08 6.93
CA LEU A 324 -4.02 -6.94 7.92
C LEU A 324 -4.38 -6.11 9.17
N PRO A 325 -5.25 -6.58 10.08
CA PRO A 325 -5.85 -5.74 11.14
C PRO A 325 -4.83 -5.07 12.07
N MET A 326 -3.66 -5.68 12.24
CA MET A 326 -2.55 -5.11 13.02
C MET A 326 -1.78 -3.96 12.33
N GLY A 327 -2.06 -3.67 11.05
CA GLY A 327 -1.39 -2.64 10.24
C GLY A 327 -0.19 -3.13 9.43
N GLY A 328 0.16 -4.41 9.50
CA GLY A 328 1.19 -5.04 8.66
C GLY A 328 0.61 -5.74 7.43
N HIS A 329 1.45 -6.06 6.45
CA HIS A 329 1.05 -6.74 5.21
C HIS A 329 2.03 -7.81 4.78
N GLY A 330 1.54 -8.68 3.90
CA GLY A 330 2.31 -9.70 3.22
C GLY A 330 2.52 -11.00 4.01
N ARG A 331 2.98 -12.01 3.28
CA ARG A 331 3.31 -13.35 3.77
C ARG A 331 4.53 -13.83 3.00
N TRP A 332 5.51 -14.41 3.69
CA TRP A 332 6.80 -14.73 3.06
C TRP A 332 7.38 -13.52 2.33
N GLU A 333 7.26 -12.33 2.95
CA GLU A 333 7.74 -11.04 2.44
C GLU A 333 7.05 -10.56 1.16
N ARG A 334 5.98 -11.22 0.71
CA ARG A 334 5.30 -10.91 -0.54
C ARG A 334 3.90 -10.36 -0.31
N TYR A 335 3.49 -9.44 -1.17
CA TYR A 335 2.10 -9.02 -1.25
C TYR A 335 1.19 -10.20 -1.60
N GLY A 336 0.09 -10.31 -0.86
CA GLY A 336 -0.97 -11.27 -1.12
C GLY A 336 -1.82 -10.96 -2.33
N GLN A 337 -2.88 -11.74 -2.52
CA GLN A 337 -4.00 -11.31 -3.37
C GLN A 337 -4.79 -10.19 -2.66
N PRO A 338 -5.21 -9.14 -3.38
CA PRO A 338 -6.01 -8.04 -2.81
C PRO A 338 -7.28 -8.55 -2.11
N GLY A 339 -7.55 -8.06 -0.89
CA GLY A 339 -8.75 -8.40 -0.12
C GLY A 339 -8.85 -9.85 0.34
N ARG A 340 -7.77 -10.64 0.23
CA ARG A 340 -7.70 -12.03 0.69
C ARG A 340 -6.87 -12.14 1.97
N MET A 341 -7.43 -11.60 3.06
CA MET A 341 -6.76 -11.46 4.35
C MET A 341 -6.36 -12.82 4.94
N LEU A 342 -7.26 -13.81 4.92
CA LEU A 342 -7.03 -15.12 5.50
C LEU A 342 -6.07 -16.00 4.67
N ASP A 343 -5.84 -15.64 3.41
CA ASP A 343 -4.78 -16.24 2.58
C ASP A 343 -3.37 -15.84 3.04
N GLN A 344 -3.27 -14.75 3.80
CA GLN A 344 -1.99 -14.26 4.34
C GLN A 344 -1.60 -14.89 5.67
N LEU A 345 -2.45 -15.71 6.29
CA LEU A 345 -2.15 -16.32 7.60
C LEU A 345 -1.05 -17.38 7.49
N ALA A 346 0.08 -17.10 8.13
CA ALA A 346 1.26 -17.93 8.17
C ALA A 346 2.11 -17.62 9.41
N ASN A 347 3.07 -18.49 9.68
CA ASN A 347 4.18 -18.21 10.58
C ASN A 347 5.07 -17.05 10.07
N THR A 348 5.06 -16.85 8.75
CA THR A 348 5.78 -15.79 8.03
C THR A 348 4.89 -14.61 7.61
N SER A 349 3.76 -14.41 8.30
CA SER A 349 2.92 -13.22 8.08
C SER A 349 3.63 -11.96 8.57
N THR A 350 3.39 -10.87 7.84
CA THR A 350 3.76 -9.48 8.16
C THR A 350 5.21 -9.27 8.56
N GLU A 351 6.02 -8.83 7.60
CA GLU A 351 7.40 -8.39 7.86
C GLU A 351 7.40 -6.99 8.52
N THR A 352 8.23 -6.81 9.54
CA THR A 352 8.30 -5.54 10.30
C THR A 352 8.85 -4.37 9.46
N CYS A 353 9.79 -4.61 8.53
CA CYS A 353 10.32 -3.57 7.63
C CYS A 353 9.24 -2.91 6.77
N CYS A 354 8.34 -3.72 6.23
CA CYS A 354 7.24 -3.27 5.39
C CYS A 354 6.39 -2.22 6.11
N THR A 355 6.12 -2.44 7.41
CA THR A 355 5.34 -1.49 8.22
C THR A 355 6.11 -0.22 8.56
N ASN A 356 7.42 -0.30 8.83
CA ASN A 356 8.24 0.92 9.00
C ASN A 356 8.17 1.82 7.75
N ASN A 357 8.34 1.24 6.55
CA ASN A 357 8.25 2.00 5.31
C ASN A 357 6.85 2.59 5.10
N MET A 358 5.79 1.84 5.39
CA MET A 358 4.42 2.36 5.30
C MET A 358 4.12 3.46 6.32
N LEU A 359 4.70 3.43 7.52
CA LEU A 359 4.60 4.55 8.48
C LEU A 359 5.29 5.81 7.94
N ARG A 360 6.52 5.68 7.43
CA ARG A 360 7.26 6.80 6.79
C ARG A 360 6.48 7.39 5.62
N PHE A 361 5.97 6.52 4.77
CA PHE A 361 5.17 6.91 3.61
C PHE A 361 3.89 7.64 4.02
N SER A 362 3.13 7.10 4.98
CA SER A 362 1.89 7.71 5.45
C SER A 362 2.12 9.07 6.13
N LYS A 363 3.19 9.22 6.91
CA LYS A 363 3.59 10.52 7.48
C LYS A 363 3.89 11.55 6.40
N ALA A 364 4.61 11.16 5.35
CA ALA A 364 4.94 12.07 4.25
C ALA A 364 3.69 12.44 3.43
N MET A 365 2.79 11.49 3.16
CA MET A 365 1.52 11.74 2.50
C MET A 365 0.61 12.65 3.33
N PHE A 366 0.54 12.47 4.64
CA PHE A 366 -0.17 13.39 5.54
C PHE A 366 0.42 14.80 5.50
N SER A 367 1.75 14.90 5.47
CA SER A 367 2.44 16.20 5.41
C SER A 367 2.07 16.97 4.13
N LEU A 368 1.88 16.27 3.00
CA LEU A 368 1.48 16.89 1.74
C LEU A 368 -0.01 17.22 1.65
N TYR A 369 -0.88 16.26 1.96
CA TYR A 369 -2.31 16.36 1.66
C TYR A 369 -3.17 16.72 2.89
N GLY A 370 -2.67 16.42 4.10
CA GLY A 370 -3.38 16.61 5.36
C GLY A 370 -4.66 15.80 5.50
N ASP A 371 -4.76 14.66 4.80
CA ASP A 371 -5.84 13.69 4.94
C ASP A 371 -5.58 12.80 6.17
N THR A 372 -6.50 12.81 7.13
CA THR A 372 -6.32 12.12 8.41
C THR A 372 -6.28 10.60 8.28
N ARG A 373 -6.77 10.00 7.19
CA ARG A 373 -6.71 8.55 6.94
C ARG A 373 -5.27 8.01 7.01
N TYR A 374 -4.30 8.81 6.55
CA TYR A 374 -2.88 8.48 6.66
C TYR A 374 -2.44 8.28 8.12
N MET A 375 -2.96 9.11 9.03
CA MET A 375 -2.61 9.07 10.44
C MET A 375 -3.45 8.06 11.24
N ASP A 376 -4.65 7.71 10.76
CA ASP A 376 -5.41 6.57 11.27
C ASP A 376 -4.67 5.25 11.00
N PHE A 377 -4.15 5.06 9.79
CA PHE A 377 -3.25 3.95 9.48
C PHE A 377 -1.99 4.00 10.34
N TYR A 378 -1.35 5.17 10.47
CA TYR A 378 -0.14 5.34 11.27
C TYR A 378 -0.37 4.89 12.71
N GLU A 379 -1.47 5.34 13.35
CA GLU A 379 -1.83 4.93 14.71
C GLU A 379 -2.06 3.42 14.81
N ARG A 380 -2.83 2.82 13.89
CA ARG A 380 -3.08 1.37 13.86
C ARG A 380 -1.76 0.59 13.82
N ALA A 381 -0.92 0.87 12.83
CA ALA A 381 0.31 0.13 12.60
C ALA A 381 1.35 0.36 13.70
N LEU A 382 1.42 1.58 14.24
CA LEU A 382 2.29 1.91 15.36
C LEU A 382 1.95 1.10 16.61
N TYR A 383 0.68 1.14 17.05
CA TYR A 383 0.26 0.49 18.29
C TYR A 383 0.23 -1.04 18.18
N ASN A 384 -0.13 -1.59 17.02
CA ASN A 384 -0.44 -3.01 16.91
C ASN A 384 0.67 -3.83 16.24
N HIS A 385 1.55 -3.22 15.44
CA HIS A 385 2.63 -3.95 14.79
C HIS A 385 4.02 -3.51 15.28
N ILE A 386 4.36 -2.23 15.20
CA ILE A 386 5.69 -1.72 15.60
C ILE A 386 5.90 -1.80 17.11
N LEU A 387 4.92 -1.37 17.92
CA LEU A 387 5.03 -1.48 19.37
C LEU A 387 5.07 -2.94 19.86
N ALA A 388 4.48 -3.85 19.08
CA ALA A 388 4.46 -5.29 19.34
C ALA A 388 5.73 -6.02 18.87
N SER A 389 6.58 -5.37 18.06
CA SER A 389 7.74 -6.02 17.42
C SER A 389 8.97 -6.12 18.31
N LYS A 390 8.89 -5.71 19.57
CA LYS A 390 9.99 -5.78 20.54
C LYS A 390 9.55 -6.54 21.79
N ASP A 391 10.38 -7.47 22.23
CA ASP A 391 10.20 -8.16 23.50
C ASP A 391 10.33 -7.17 24.67
N PRO A 392 9.27 -6.97 25.49
CA PRO A 392 9.32 -6.12 26.69
C PRO A 392 10.24 -6.65 27.80
N ASN A 393 10.74 -7.88 27.69
CA ASN A 393 11.59 -8.52 28.70
C ASN A 393 13.06 -8.64 28.27
N ASN A 394 13.44 -8.20 27.07
CA ASN A 394 14.79 -8.38 26.54
C ASN A 394 15.45 -7.04 26.16
N ASN A 395 16.56 -6.76 26.83
CA ASN A 395 17.46 -5.63 26.60
C ASN A 395 18.91 -6.04 26.29
N THR A 396 19.15 -7.32 25.99
CA THR A 396 20.48 -7.86 25.70
C THR A 396 20.74 -7.94 24.19
N VAL A 397 21.89 -8.53 23.83
CA VAL A 397 22.28 -8.81 22.44
C VAL A 397 21.13 -9.56 21.72
N GLY A 398 21.01 -9.41 20.40
CA GLY A 398 19.85 -9.87 19.59
C GLY A 398 18.63 -8.93 19.60
N GLY A 399 18.47 -8.08 20.62
CA GLY A 399 17.51 -6.96 20.65
C GLY A 399 16.05 -7.34 20.87
N GLY A 400 15.72 -8.64 20.75
CA GLY A 400 14.37 -9.17 20.97
C GLY A 400 13.38 -8.64 19.93
N PHE A 401 13.80 -8.48 18.67
CA PHE A 401 12.96 -7.93 17.62
C PHE A 401 12.25 -9.03 16.81
N CYS A 402 11.01 -8.78 16.40
CA CYS A 402 10.33 -9.65 15.44
C CYS A 402 10.79 -9.37 14.01
N TYR A 403 10.99 -10.42 13.23
CA TYR A 403 11.06 -10.31 11.78
C TYR A 403 9.64 -10.37 11.21
N PHE A 404 9.04 -11.55 11.33
CA PHE A 404 7.62 -11.82 11.09
C PHE A 404 6.84 -11.76 12.39
N GLN A 405 5.58 -11.35 12.31
CA GLN A 405 4.61 -11.51 13.39
C GLN A 405 3.52 -12.47 12.92
N SER A 406 3.73 -13.75 13.25
CA SER A 406 2.83 -14.84 12.85
C SER A 406 1.37 -14.53 13.17
N LEU A 407 0.50 -14.76 12.18
CA LEU A 407 -0.94 -14.58 12.29
C LEU A 407 -1.71 -15.89 12.25
N LEU A 408 -1.01 -17.03 12.21
CA LEU A 408 -1.65 -18.32 12.40
C LEU A 408 -2.22 -18.40 13.83
N PRO A 409 -3.52 -18.72 13.99
CA PRO A 409 -4.14 -18.82 15.31
C PRO A 409 -3.41 -19.79 16.24
N GLY A 410 -3.13 -19.36 17.47
CA GLY A 410 -2.40 -20.14 18.49
C GLY A 410 -0.90 -20.25 18.30
N MET A 411 -0.34 -19.52 17.34
CA MET A 411 1.10 -19.25 17.29
C MET A 411 1.50 -18.15 18.27
N TYR A 412 2.78 -17.87 18.34
CA TYR A 412 3.38 -16.86 19.20
C TYR A 412 4.37 -16.00 18.40
N ARG A 413 4.73 -14.84 18.94
CA ARG A 413 5.75 -13.98 18.33
C ARG A 413 7.12 -14.62 18.41
N GLN A 414 7.82 -14.62 17.30
CA GLN A 414 9.21 -15.05 17.27
C GLN A 414 10.12 -13.82 17.35
N TYR A 415 11.08 -13.86 18.25
CA TYR A 415 12.08 -12.82 18.43
C TYR A 415 13.43 -13.31 17.91
N MET A 416 14.12 -12.45 17.19
CA MET A 416 15.48 -12.67 16.72
C MET A 416 16.46 -12.71 17.90
N ASP A 417 17.38 -13.67 17.86
CA ASP A 417 18.46 -13.83 18.84
C ASP A 417 19.79 -13.19 18.39
N ASP A 418 20.84 -13.36 19.19
CA ASP A 418 22.20 -12.82 19.01
C ASP A 418 22.92 -13.28 17.74
N SER A 419 22.34 -14.19 16.97
CA SER A 419 22.86 -14.63 15.68
C SER A 419 22.03 -14.13 14.49
N SER A 420 20.91 -13.45 14.76
CA SER A 420 19.98 -12.91 13.77
C SER A 420 20.21 -11.42 13.52
N PHE A 421 20.91 -11.09 12.44
CA PHE A 421 21.14 -9.72 11.98
C PHE A 421 20.66 -9.59 10.53
N TYR A 422 19.34 -9.63 10.34
CA TYR A 422 18.66 -9.52 9.04
C TYR A 422 18.02 -8.13 8.86
N CYS A 423 17.39 -7.84 7.72
CA CYS A 423 16.82 -6.51 7.43
C CYS A 423 15.84 -5.97 8.51
N CYS A 424 15.02 -6.81 9.14
CA CYS A 424 14.12 -6.38 10.22
C CYS A 424 14.88 -6.03 11.50
N TRP A 425 16.02 -6.67 11.77
CA TRP A 425 16.90 -6.25 12.85
C TRP A 425 17.46 -4.85 12.55
N GLU A 426 17.92 -4.63 11.32
CA GLU A 426 18.44 -3.34 10.87
C GLU A 426 17.38 -2.24 11.02
N THR A 427 16.17 -2.46 10.47
CA THR A 427 15.07 -1.48 10.53
C THR A 427 14.58 -1.24 11.96
N ALA A 428 14.60 -2.27 12.82
CA ALA A 428 14.22 -2.12 14.22
C ALA A 428 15.14 -1.17 15.01
N LEU A 429 16.39 -0.95 14.57
CA LEU A 429 17.28 0.05 15.16
C LEU A 429 16.70 1.46 15.10
N GLU A 430 15.77 1.73 14.19
CA GLU A 430 15.13 3.04 14.03
C GLU A 430 13.75 3.11 14.70
N ASN A 431 12.98 2.02 14.68
CA ASN A 431 11.55 1.99 15.05
C ASN A 431 11.26 2.64 16.40
N HIS A 432 12.03 2.26 17.43
CA HIS A 432 11.78 2.68 18.81
C HIS A 432 12.51 3.98 19.17
N SER A 433 13.29 4.56 18.25
CA SER A 433 14.00 5.83 18.43
C SER A 433 13.12 7.04 18.10
N LYS A 434 12.06 6.86 17.32
CA LYS A 434 11.34 7.96 16.66
C LYS A 434 9.85 8.07 16.99
N TYR A 435 9.39 7.48 18.09
CA TYR A 435 7.97 7.55 18.50
C TYR A 435 7.39 8.98 18.61
N GLY A 436 8.23 9.99 18.87
CA GLY A 436 7.82 11.40 18.92
C GLY A 436 7.46 12.02 17.56
N GLU A 437 7.87 11.41 16.45
CA GLU A 437 7.92 12.04 15.13
C GLU A 437 6.56 12.31 14.46
N ALA A 438 5.48 11.77 15.00
CA ALA A 438 4.13 11.92 14.46
C ALA A 438 3.13 12.35 15.53
N ILE A 439 3.60 12.75 16.71
CA ILE A 439 2.72 13.21 17.80
C ILE A 439 2.16 14.59 17.49
N TYR A 440 3.01 15.51 17.01
CA TYR A 440 2.64 16.90 16.77
C TYR A 440 3.02 17.35 15.35
N PHE A 441 2.16 18.13 14.72
CA PHE A 441 2.42 18.77 13.43
C PHE A 441 2.07 20.27 13.51
N SER A 442 2.69 21.08 12.66
CA SER A 442 2.41 22.51 12.53
C SER A 442 2.24 22.89 11.06
N ASN A 443 1.36 23.84 10.79
CA ASN A 443 1.21 24.48 9.47
C ASN A 443 1.88 25.88 9.45
N GLY A 444 2.70 26.19 10.45
CA GLY A 444 3.35 27.49 10.66
C GLY A 444 2.54 28.45 11.55
N SER A 445 1.24 28.22 11.72
CA SER A 445 0.37 29.03 12.57
C SER A 445 -0.31 28.21 13.67
N ASP A 446 -0.94 27.10 13.30
CA ASP A 446 -1.67 26.19 14.19
C ASP A 446 -0.81 24.99 14.56
N LEU A 447 -1.11 24.39 15.72
CA LEU A 447 -0.50 23.16 16.20
C LEU A 447 -1.53 22.03 16.20
N LEU A 448 -1.23 20.96 15.48
CA LEU A 448 -2.00 19.71 15.48
C LEU A 448 -1.39 18.71 16.46
N VAL A 449 -2.23 18.21 17.37
CA VAL A 449 -2.01 17.03 18.20
C VAL A 449 -2.61 15.82 17.50
N ASN A 450 -1.75 15.00 16.92
CA ASN A 450 -2.12 13.89 16.05
C ASN A 450 -2.20 12.54 16.78
N LEU A 451 -1.23 12.25 17.65
CA LEU A 451 -1.24 11.04 18.50
C LEU A 451 -1.35 11.45 19.96
N PHE A 452 -2.16 10.73 20.73
CA PHE A 452 -2.41 11.02 22.15
C PHE A 452 -1.42 10.29 23.07
N ILE A 453 -0.13 10.35 22.73
CA ILE A 453 0.96 9.69 23.46
C ILE A 453 1.58 10.66 24.48
N PRO A 454 1.58 10.35 25.80
CA PRO A 454 2.12 11.25 26.83
C PRO A 454 3.53 11.75 26.50
N SER A 455 3.66 13.06 26.37
CA SER A 455 4.88 13.70 25.89
C SER A 455 4.91 15.18 26.27
N THR A 456 6.08 15.79 26.14
CA THR A 456 6.30 17.23 26.27
C THR A 456 6.89 17.76 24.96
N LEU A 457 6.25 18.76 24.39
CA LEU A 457 6.71 19.52 23.23
C LEU A 457 7.35 20.83 23.72
N SER A 458 8.55 21.15 23.22
CA SER A 458 9.25 22.41 23.51
C SER A 458 9.73 23.06 22.21
N CYS A 459 8.92 23.94 21.63
CA CYS A 459 9.24 24.66 20.40
C CYS A 459 10.13 25.88 20.72
N ALA A 460 11.44 25.76 20.51
CA ALA A 460 12.38 26.85 20.77
C ALA A 460 12.07 28.13 19.97
N ASP A 461 11.58 27.99 18.73
CA ASP A 461 11.45 29.11 17.78
C ASP A 461 10.36 30.11 18.15
N ASN A 462 9.29 29.68 18.83
CA ASN A 462 8.25 30.58 19.34
C ASN A 462 8.14 30.59 20.87
N GLY A 463 8.87 29.74 21.58
CA GLY A 463 8.79 29.61 23.04
C GLY A 463 7.53 28.88 23.54
N LEU A 464 6.78 28.19 22.67
CA LEU A 464 5.67 27.34 23.08
C LEU A 464 6.22 26.09 23.77
N ARG A 465 5.72 25.81 24.98
CA ARG A 465 5.95 24.57 25.69
C ARG A 465 4.62 23.99 26.13
N LEU A 466 4.41 22.72 25.79
CA LEU A 466 3.17 21.99 26.07
C LEU A 466 3.49 20.61 26.63
N THR A 467 2.81 20.22 27.71
CA THR A 467 2.90 18.86 28.27
C THR A 467 1.56 18.16 28.15
N MET A 468 1.56 16.99 27.50
CA MET A 468 0.44 16.06 27.45
C MET A 468 0.65 14.94 28.46
N ALA A 469 -0.23 14.87 29.45
CA ALA A 469 -0.24 13.85 30.51
C ALA A 469 -1.49 12.97 30.42
N GLY A 470 -1.41 11.77 31.00
CA GLY A 470 -2.50 10.78 31.02
C GLY A 470 -1.97 9.38 30.76
N ASN A 471 -2.87 8.42 30.72
CA ASN A 471 -2.54 7.01 30.47
C ASN A 471 -3.32 6.45 29.27
N TYR A 472 -3.59 7.28 28.26
CA TYR A 472 -4.21 6.84 27.02
C TYR A 472 -3.35 5.78 26.33
N PRO A 473 -3.94 4.72 25.73
CA PRO A 473 -5.38 4.38 25.66
C PRO A 473 -5.90 3.51 26.83
N THR A 474 -5.18 3.37 27.94
CA THR A 474 -5.73 2.71 29.15
C THR A 474 -6.89 3.51 29.72
N GLU A 475 -6.73 4.83 29.74
CA GLU A 475 -7.77 5.79 30.08
C GLU A 475 -8.27 6.51 28.83
N GLN A 476 -9.51 7.01 28.89
CA GLN A 476 -10.12 7.77 27.81
C GLN A 476 -9.74 9.26 27.84
N THR A 477 -8.97 9.70 28.85
CA THR A 477 -8.68 11.13 29.06
C THR A 477 -7.19 11.42 28.90
N VAL A 478 -6.88 12.52 28.20
CA VAL A 478 -5.56 13.15 28.19
C VAL A 478 -5.69 14.61 28.61
N THR A 479 -4.65 15.13 29.26
CA THR A 479 -4.59 16.51 29.73
C THR A 479 -3.42 17.20 29.08
N LEU A 480 -3.68 18.24 28.30
CA LEU A 480 -2.65 19.12 27.74
C LEU A 480 -2.55 20.37 28.60
N THR A 481 -1.35 20.67 29.05
CA THR A 481 -1.02 21.89 29.81
C THR A 481 -0.10 22.74 28.97
N LEU A 482 -0.47 24.01 28.72
CA LEU A 482 0.37 24.98 28.05
C LEU A 482 1.32 25.59 29.10
N ASP A 483 2.45 24.93 29.34
CA ASP A 483 3.44 25.36 30.33
C ASP A 483 3.95 26.79 30.05
N ALA A 484 4.15 27.11 28.78
CA ALA A 484 4.48 28.44 28.29
C ALA A 484 3.89 28.64 26.90
N VAL A 485 3.16 29.74 26.67
CA VAL A 485 2.55 30.04 25.37
C VAL A 485 3.56 30.72 24.44
N GLY A 486 4.48 31.50 24.99
CA GLY A 486 5.46 32.26 24.20
C GLY A 486 4.76 33.17 23.18
N ARG A 487 5.15 33.06 21.91
CA ARG A 487 4.56 33.82 20.78
C ARG A 487 3.45 33.05 20.04
N PHE A 488 3.02 31.89 20.56
CA PHE A 488 1.97 31.11 19.92
C PHE A 488 0.62 31.82 20.01
N ALA A 489 -0.01 32.02 18.85
CA ALA A 489 -1.31 32.69 18.73
C ALA A 489 -2.32 31.92 17.85
N GLY A 490 -1.92 30.75 17.33
CA GLY A 490 -2.77 29.92 16.48
C GLY A 490 -3.72 29.03 17.26
N LYS A 491 -4.35 28.09 16.54
CA LYS A 491 -5.30 27.13 17.08
C LYS A 491 -4.59 25.87 17.57
N LEU A 492 -5.20 25.22 18.56
CA LEU A 492 -4.89 23.82 18.87
C LEU A 492 -5.87 22.95 18.11
N LEU A 493 -5.34 22.07 17.28
CA LEU A 493 -6.10 21.09 16.50
C LEU A 493 -5.86 19.70 17.09
N PHE A 494 -6.89 18.87 17.10
CA PHE A 494 -6.80 17.49 17.57
C PHE A 494 -7.33 16.58 16.47
N ARG A 495 -6.56 15.56 16.08
CA ARG A 495 -7.08 14.54 15.15
C ARG A 495 -8.28 13.85 15.80
N VAL A 496 -9.37 13.72 15.05
CA VAL A 496 -10.52 12.89 15.41
C VAL A 496 -10.32 11.54 14.72
N PRO A 497 -9.92 10.48 15.45
CA PRO A 497 -9.62 9.19 14.83
C PRO A 497 -10.87 8.58 14.21
N GLN A 498 -10.73 7.97 13.02
CA GLN A 498 -11.86 7.37 12.31
C GLN A 498 -12.57 6.24 13.09
N TRP A 499 -11.85 5.53 13.96
CA TRP A 499 -12.43 4.42 14.73
C TRP A 499 -13.35 4.88 15.88
N MET A 500 -13.40 6.18 16.20
CA MET A 500 -14.19 6.67 17.32
C MET A 500 -15.70 6.60 17.06
N ASP A 501 -16.43 6.11 18.06
CA ASP A 501 -17.89 6.21 18.14
C ASP A 501 -18.25 7.31 19.14
N GLY A 502 -18.62 8.48 18.63
CA GLY A 502 -18.89 9.69 19.40
C GLY A 502 -17.89 10.81 19.18
N ASN A 503 -18.02 11.88 19.97
CA ASN A 503 -17.22 13.10 19.81
C ASN A 503 -16.12 13.19 20.88
N ILE A 504 -14.99 13.80 20.51
CA ILE A 504 -14.01 14.25 21.49
C ILE A 504 -14.65 15.36 22.32
N VAL A 505 -14.67 15.20 23.64
CA VAL A 505 -15.13 16.23 24.57
C VAL A 505 -13.93 16.99 25.09
N VAL A 506 -13.96 18.32 25.01
CA VAL A 506 -12.88 19.19 25.49
C VAL A 506 -13.38 20.08 26.60
N ALA A 507 -12.65 20.11 27.71
CA ALA A 507 -12.83 21.07 28.79
C ALA A 507 -11.55 21.91 28.94
N ARG A 508 -11.69 23.24 28.88
CA ARG A 508 -10.60 24.18 29.13
C ARG A 508 -10.77 24.77 30.53
N ASN A 509 -9.75 24.63 31.38
CA ASN A 509 -9.76 25.11 32.77
C ASN A 509 -11.04 24.70 33.53
N GLY A 510 -11.50 23.47 33.31
CA GLY A 510 -12.71 22.90 33.93
C GLY A 510 -14.03 23.26 33.26
N SER A 511 -14.05 24.13 32.25
CA SER A 511 -15.26 24.51 31.52
C SER A 511 -15.32 23.84 30.15
N PRO A 512 -16.44 23.20 29.75
CA PRO A 512 -16.59 22.64 28.41
C PRO A 512 -16.40 23.70 27.32
N VAL A 513 -15.70 23.35 26.25
CA VAL A 513 -15.51 24.21 25.08
C VAL A 513 -16.08 23.51 23.85
N ALA A 514 -16.87 24.24 23.07
CA ALA A 514 -17.31 23.77 21.77
C ALA A 514 -16.13 23.84 20.79
N GLY A 515 -15.74 22.70 20.22
CA GLY A 515 -14.81 22.68 19.11
C GLY A 515 -15.55 22.46 17.79
N ASN A 516 -14.94 22.90 16.69
CA ASN A 516 -15.46 22.68 15.35
C ASN A 516 -14.66 21.56 14.67
N VAL A 517 -15.35 20.52 14.21
CA VAL A 517 -14.73 19.41 13.48
C VAL A 517 -14.83 19.69 11.98
N SER A 518 -13.68 19.75 11.31
CA SER A 518 -13.59 19.85 9.86
C SER A 518 -12.46 18.97 9.36
N GLN A 519 -12.70 18.19 8.30
CA GLN A 519 -11.69 17.30 7.70
C GLN A 519 -10.99 16.38 8.72
N GLY A 520 -11.76 15.81 9.66
CA GLY A 520 -11.22 14.92 10.69
C GLY A 520 -10.39 15.62 11.79
N LEU A 521 -10.40 16.95 11.86
CA LEU A 521 -9.68 17.73 12.87
C LEU A 521 -10.65 18.54 13.73
N LEU A 522 -10.58 18.37 15.05
CA LEU A 522 -11.27 19.20 16.02
C LEU A 522 -10.42 20.44 16.31
N SER A 523 -10.96 21.62 16.05
CA SER A 523 -10.30 22.90 16.34
C SER A 523 -10.77 23.49 17.68
N VAL A 524 -9.80 23.96 18.47
CA VAL A 524 -10.03 24.76 19.68
C VAL A 524 -9.26 26.06 19.53
N ASP A 525 -10.00 27.17 19.61
CA ASP A 525 -9.45 28.50 19.43
C ASP A 525 -8.92 29.07 20.75
N GLY A 526 -7.93 29.97 20.63
CA GLY A 526 -7.42 30.78 21.73
C GLY A 526 -8.37 31.93 22.13
N PRO A 527 -7.85 33.00 22.76
CA PRO A 527 -6.44 33.24 23.11
C PRO A 527 -5.93 32.25 24.16
N TRP A 528 -4.61 32.04 24.24
CA TRP A 528 -3.95 31.13 25.18
C TRP A 528 -3.21 31.89 26.28
N SER A 529 -3.08 31.28 27.46
CA SER A 529 -2.29 31.80 28.59
C SER A 529 -1.47 30.68 29.22
N ASP A 530 -0.32 31.05 29.80
CA ASP A 530 0.52 30.12 30.54
C ASP A 530 -0.30 29.43 31.64
N GLY A 531 -0.18 28.12 31.75
CA GLY A 531 -0.94 27.28 32.67
C GLY A 531 -2.35 26.91 32.21
N ASP A 532 -2.79 27.32 31.00
CA ASP A 532 -4.03 26.81 30.43
C ASP A 532 -4.00 25.28 30.34
N GLN A 533 -5.10 24.66 30.77
CA GLN A 533 -5.27 23.22 30.75
C GLN A 533 -6.46 22.83 29.87
N LEU A 534 -6.21 21.94 28.90
CA LEU A 534 -7.24 21.27 28.12
C LEU A 534 -7.31 19.80 28.52
N VAL A 535 -8.46 19.38 29.02
CA VAL A 535 -8.78 17.98 29.27
C VAL A 535 -9.59 17.47 28.10
N LEU A 536 -9.07 16.48 27.39
CA LEU A 536 -9.75 15.82 26.29
C LEU A 536 -10.20 14.44 26.71
N THR A 537 -11.47 14.13 26.46
CA THR A 537 -12.03 12.79 26.62
C THR A 537 -12.30 12.20 25.23
N LEU A 538 -11.63 11.10 24.93
CA LEU A 538 -11.72 10.31 23.70
C LEU A 538 -12.47 9.00 24.01
N PRO A 539 -13.75 8.88 23.64
CA PRO A 539 -14.51 7.66 23.88
C PRO A 539 -13.87 6.44 23.18
N LEU A 540 -13.55 5.41 23.97
CA LEU A 540 -13.03 4.14 23.48
C LEU A 540 -14.14 3.09 23.54
N ALA A 541 -14.45 2.47 22.40
CA ALA A 541 -15.48 1.44 22.27
C ALA A 541 -14.89 0.12 21.76
N LEU A 542 -15.57 -0.98 22.10
CA LEU A 542 -15.31 -2.29 21.50
C LEU A 542 -15.93 -2.33 20.10
N ARG A 543 -15.17 -2.82 19.13
CA ARG A 543 -15.61 -2.96 17.73
C ARG A 543 -15.03 -4.22 17.11
N SER A 544 -15.67 -4.71 16.06
CA SER A 544 -15.20 -5.82 15.25
C SER A 544 -14.85 -5.37 13.84
N GLU A 545 -13.85 -6.01 13.24
CA GLU A 545 -13.51 -5.88 11.84
C GLU A 545 -13.61 -7.24 11.15
N PRO A 546 -14.62 -7.46 10.28
CA PRO A 546 -14.80 -8.72 9.57
C PRO A 546 -13.73 -8.92 8.49
N THR A 547 -13.60 -10.16 8.03
CA THR A 547 -12.75 -10.53 6.90
C THR A 547 -13.59 -10.99 5.71
N GLU A 548 -12.94 -11.51 4.66
CA GLU A 548 -13.61 -12.12 3.50
C GLU A 548 -14.32 -13.45 3.80
N GLU A 549 -14.30 -13.91 5.05
CA GLU A 549 -15.12 -15.00 5.56
C GLU A 549 -16.12 -14.40 6.56
N PRO A 550 -17.45 -14.50 6.31
CA PRO A 550 -18.44 -13.73 7.07
C PRO A 550 -18.55 -14.08 8.56
N ASP A 551 -17.94 -15.19 8.99
CA ASP A 551 -17.89 -15.63 10.38
C ASP A 551 -16.54 -15.38 11.06
N VAL A 552 -15.61 -14.68 10.41
CA VAL A 552 -14.29 -14.37 10.99
C VAL A 552 -14.11 -12.87 11.14
N ALA A 553 -13.70 -12.44 12.33
CA ALA A 553 -13.39 -11.04 12.60
C ALA A 553 -12.25 -10.86 13.62
N SER A 554 -11.62 -9.70 13.55
CA SER A 554 -10.74 -9.17 14.60
C SER A 554 -11.52 -8.26 15.55
N ILE A 555 -11.10 -8.17 16.81
CA ILE A 555 -11.74 -7.32 17.81
C ILE A 555 -10.79 -6.23 18.27
N PHE A 556 -11.29 -5.01 18.36
CA PHE A 556 -10.54 -3.84 18.81
C PHE A 556 -11.20 -3.16 20.00
N TYR A 557 -10.40 -2.48 20.80
CA TYR A 557 -10.82 -1.46 21.75
C TYR A 557 -10.20 -0.12 21.37
N GLY A 558 -10.99 0.76 20.74
CA GLY A 558 -10.48 1.94 20.06
C GLY A 558 -9.40 1.60 19.02
N PRO A 559 -8.15 2.10 19.16
CA PRO A 559 -7.05 1.80 18.24
C PRO A 559 -6.38 0.44 18.51
N LEU A 560 -6.70 -0.22 19.63
CA LEU A 560 -5.99 -1.41 20.09
C LEU A 560 -6.61 -2.69 19.57
N LEU A 561 -5.85 -3.45 18.79
CA LEU A 561 -6.18 -4.82 18.44
C LEU A 561 -6.12 -5.69 19.70
N LEU A 562 -7.17 -6.49 19.93
CA LEU A 562 -7.24 -7.42 21.06
C LEU A 562 -6.90 -8.84 20.61
N SER A 563 -6.24 -9.59 21.50
CA SER A 563 -5.89 -10.98 21.28
C SER A 563 -6.22 -11.82 22.51
N PRO A 564 -6.85 -12.99 22.36
CA PRO A 564 -7.05 -13.91 23.47
C PRO A 564 -5.72 -14.51 23.89
N ASN A 565 -5.52 -14.66 25.19
CA ASN A 565 -4.42 -15.44 25.74
C ASN A 565 -4.75 -16.94 25.59
N LEU A 566 -4.03 -17.61 24.70
CA LEU A 566 -4.20 -19.05 24.40
C LEU A 566 -3.22 -19.95 25.14
N GLY A 567 -2.59 -19.42 26.20
CA GLY A 567 -1.62 -20.13 27.03
C GLY A 567 -0.18 -19.67 26.81
N ALA A 568 0.74 -20.20 27.61
CA ALA A 568 2.17 -19.89 27.48
C ALA A 568 2.74 -20.49 26.19
N SER A 569 3.71 -19.78 25.61
CA SER A 569 4.55 -20.22 24.51
C SER A 569 5.94 -20.64 25.01
N SER A 570 6.70 -21.32 24.15
CA SER A 570 8.09 -21.70 24.42
C SER A 570 8.89 -21.70 23.12
N GLY A 571 10.18 -21.38 23.18
CA GLY A 571 11.05 -21.37 21.99
C GLY A 571 10.83 -20.13 21.11
N GLU A 572 10.53 -18.99 21.71
CA GLU A 572 10.27 -17.74 20.99
C GLU A 572 11.50 -17.15 20.31
N TYR A 573 12.70 -17.53 20.73
CA TYR A 573 13.95 -17.01 20.19
C TYR A 573 14.47 -17.86 19.03
N THR A 574 14.92 -17.21 17.96
CA THR A 574 15.42 -17.88 16.76
C THR A 574 16.64 -17.19 16.15
N SER A 575 17.48 -17.99 15.53
CA SER A 575 18.55 -17.59 14.62
C SER A 575 18.08 -17.47 13.17
N ASN A 576 16.90 -18.01 12.85
CA ASN A 576 16.34 -18.06 11.51
C ASN A 576 14.80 -17.93 11.56
N PRO A 577 14.24 -16.75 11.24
CA PRO A 577 12.79 -16.51 11.33
C PRO A 577 11.94 -17.29 10.31
N TRP A 578 12.55 -17.89 9.29
CA TRP A 578 11.83 -18.69 8.29
C TRP A 578 11.59 -20.15 8.73
N LEU A 579 12.24 -20.61 9.81
CA LEU A 579 12.20 -22.02 10.26
C LEU A 579 11.20 -22.30 11.40
N GLN A 580 10.28 -21.38 11.70
CA GLN A 580 9.28 -21.62 12.75
C GLN A 580 8.35 -22.78 12.38
N SER A 581 8.16 -23.74 13.29
CA SER A 581 7.20 -24.84 13.12
C SER A 581 5.80 -24.31 12.82
N THR A 582 5.11 -24.92 11.86
CA THR A 582 3.75 -24.54 11.46
C THR A 582 2.67 -25.43 12.06
N ALA A 583 3.02 -26.31 13.00
CA ALA A 583 2.07 -27.24 13.61
C ALA A 583 1.10 -26.47 14.53
N VAL A 584 -0.11 -26.24 14.01
CA VAL A 584 -1.23 -25.61 14.72
C VAL A 584 -2.34 -26.64 14.86
N ALA A 585 -2.88 -26.82 16.07
CA ALA A 585 -4.03 -27.69 16.27
C ALA A 585 -5.31 -26.97 15.83
N PRO A 586 -6.32 -27.64 15.25
CA PRO A 586 -7.59 -26.99 14.93
C PRO A 586 -8.25 -26.27 16.12
N SER A 587 -8.04 -26.77 17.35
CA SER A 587 -8.49 -26.13 18.60
C SER A 587 -7.82 -24.79 18.91
N ASP A 588 -6.74 -24.46 18.22
CA ASP A 588 -6.00 -23.22 18.41
C ASP A 588 -6.67 -22.03 17.69
N PHE A 589 -7.64 -22.28 16.79
CA PHE A 589 -8.51 -21.23 16.24
C PHE A 589 -9.63 -20.93 17.26
N PRO A 590 -9.69 -19.73 17.86
CA PRO A 590 -10.70 -19.44 18.88
C PRO A 590 -12.10 -19.35 18.26
N HIS A 591 -13.04 -20.14 18.79
CA HIS A 591 -14.46 -20.09 18.45
C HIS A 591 -15.23 -19.30 19.52
N ILE A 592 -16.01 -18.31 19.08
CA ILE A 592 -16.72 -17.38 19.95
C ILE A 592 -18.23 -17.55 19.76
N ASP A 593 -18.90 -17.97 20.83
CA ASP A 593 -20.35 -17.91 20.96
C ASP A 593 -20.75 -16.55 21.56
N GLY A 594 -20.92 -15.56 20.68
CA GLY A 594 -21.28 -14.19 21.03
C GLY A 594 -21.44 -13.32 19.79
N SER A 595 -22.21 -12.23 19.89
CA SER A 595 -22.47 -11.37 18.72
C SER A 595 -21.17 -10.79 18.14
N MET A 596 -20.94 -11.02 16.85
CA MET A 596 -19.85 -10.42 16.09
C MET A 596 -20.06 -8.91 15.92
N ALA A 597 -21.28 -8.48 15.64
CA ALA A 597 -21.62 -7.07 15.42
C ALA A 597 -21.55 -6.23 16.71
N ASN A 598 -21.79 -6.85 17.88
CA ASN A 598 -21.82 -6.14 19.16
C ASN A 598 -20.91 -6.81 20.22
N PRO A 599 -19.58 -6.69 20.12
CA PRO A 599 -18.66 -7.37 21.05
C PRO A 599 -18.86 -6.99 22.52
N SER A 600 -19.39 -5.80 22.79
CA SER A 600 -19.69 -5.32 24.16
C SER A 600 -20.73 -6.15 24.90
N GLN A 601 -21.53 -6.97 24.21
CA GLN A 601 -22.54 -7.85 24.84
C GLN A 601 -21.91 -9.04 25.57
N TRP A 602 -20.75 -9.50 25.12
CA TRP A 602 -20.10 -10.71 25.66
C TRP A 602 -18.68 -10.47 26.18
N LEU A 603 -18.04 -9.35 25.78
CA LEU A 603 -16.68 -9.01 26.18
C LEU A 603 -16.69 -7.85 27.19
N THR A 604 -16.33 -8.14 28.44
CA THR A 604 -16.36 -7.17 29.55
C THR A 604 -14.97 -6.83 30.07
N ARG A 605 -14.68 -5.55 30.28
CA ARG A 605 -13.40 -5.08 30.85
C ARG A 605 -13.30 -5.46 32.33
N ARG A 606 -12.22 -6.14 32.73
CA ARG A 606 -12.03 -6.66 34.10
C ARG A 606 -11.45 -5.66 35.10
N GLN A 607 -10.56 -4.79 34.64
CA GLN A 607 -9.84 -3.83 35.47
C GLN A 607 -9.82 -2.48 34.77
N GLN A 608 -9.98 -1.38 35.51
CA GLN A 608 -9.88 -0.04 34.93
C GLN A 608 -8.43 0.38 34.71
N SER A 609 -7.51 0.00 35.59
CA SER A 609 -6.08 0.33 35.50
C SER A 609 -5.30 -0.46 34.44
N GLN A 610 -5.91 -1.48 33.83
CA GLN A 610 -5.33 -2.27 32.75
C GLN A 610 -6.37 -2.51 31.65
N ILE A 611 -5.92 -2.73 30.42
CA ILE A 611 -6.82 -3.13 29.33
C ILE A 611 -6.82 -4.65 29.30
N VAL A 612 -7.70 -5.27 30.08
CA VAL A 612 -7.91 -6.72 30.07
C VAL A 612 -9.40 -6.97 29.99
N PHE A 613 -9.84 -7.71 28.98
CA PHE A 613 -11.23 -8.10 28.80
C PHE A 613 -11.44 -9.59 29.05
N ARG A 614 -12.65 -9.99 29.44
CA ARG A 614 -13.05 -11.39 29.59
C ARG A 614 -14.38 -11.62 28.89
N GLY A 615 -14.45 -12.70 28.12
CA GLY A 615 -15.60 -13.06 27.29
C GLY A 615 -15.29 -14.25 26.39
N GLY A 616 -16.31 -14.95 25.89
CA GLY A 616 -16.11 -16.04 24.92
C GLY A 616 -15.19 -17.19 25.38
N GLY A 617 -15.00 -17.36 26.70
CA GLY A 617 -14.08 -18.36 27.26
C GLY A 617 -12.62 -17.91 27.44
N TYR A 618 -12.25 -16.69 27.01
CA TYR A 618 -10.87 -16.21 27.02
C TYR A 618 -10.67 -14.93 27.84
N ASN A 619 -9.40 -14.63 28.15
CA ASN A 619 -8.96 -13.30 28.57
C ASN A 619 -8.28 -12.63 27.38
N PHE A 620 -8.72 -11.42 27.02
CA PHE A 620 -8.18 -10.66 25.91
C PHE A 620 -7.27 -9.53 26.41
N LEU A 621 -6.13 -9.37 25.75
CA LEU A 621 -5.13 -8.35 25.99
C LEU A 621 -4.95 -7.51 24.71
N PRO A 622 -4.54 -6.23 24.80
CA PRO A 622 -3.97 -5.53 23.66
C PRO A 622 -2.86 -6.37 23.05
N PHE A 623 -2.87 -6.54 21.73
CA PHE A 623 -1.97 -7.44 21.04
C PHE A 623 -0.52 -7.12 21.40
N TYR A 624 -0.09 -5.85 21.39
CA TYR A 624 1.27 -5.45 21.78
C TYR A 624 1.71 -5.84 23.20
N LYS A 625 0.78 -6.20 24.10
CA LYS A 625 1.07 -6.74 25.45
C LYS A 625 1.00 -8.26 25.52
N ALA A 626 0.49 -8.94 24.50
CA ALA A 626 0.38 -10.39 24.45
C ALA A 626 1.72 -11.03 24.02
N SER A 627 2.83 -10.68 24.66
CA SER A 627 4.15 -11.30 24.48
C SER A 627 4.28 -12.56 25.35
N HIS A 628 5.11 -13.55 24.97
CA HIS A 628 5.32 -14.78 25.74
C HIS A 628 4.06 -15.65 25.92
N HIS A 629 3.11 -15.51 24.99
CA HIS A 629 1.86 -16.27 24.96
C HIS A 629 1.52 -16.68 23.53
N LYS A 630 0.76 -17.77 23.40
CA LYS A 630 0.05 -18.08 22.17
C LYS A 630 -1.07 -17.06 21.97
N THR A 631 -1.21 -16.58 20.73
CA THR A 631 -2.11 -15.49 20.33
C THR A 631 -2.93 -15.86 19.11
N SER A 632 -4.07 -15.20 18.95
CA SER A 632 -4.77 -15.09 17.67
C SER A 632 -5.29 -13.67 17.51
N ILE A 633 -5.30 -13.12 16.31
CA ILE A 633 -5.98 -11.84 16.05
C ILE A 633 -7.29 -12.04 15.29
N PHE A 634 -7.51 -13.25 14.77
CA PHE A 634 -8.74 -13.66 14.10
C PHE A 634 -9.52 -14.60 15.00
N LEU A 635 -10.81 -14.34 15.13
CA LEU A 635 -11.75 -15.12 15.91
C LEU A 635 -12.86 -15.61 14.98
N ARG A 636 -13.28 -16.87 15.15
CA ARG A 636 -14.40 -17.43 14.38
C ARG A 636 -15.65 -17.37 15.25
N PHE A 637 -16.70 -16.76 14.74
CA PHE A 637 -17.97 -16.57 15.44
C PHE A 637 -18.94 -17.69 15.06
N THR A 638 -19.58 -18.28 16.06
CA THR A 638 -20.45 -19.45 15.90
C THR A 638 -21.82 -19.26 16.54
N SER A 639 -22.21 -18.03 16.85
CA SER A 639 -23.53 -17.72 17.40
C SER A 639 -24.62 -17.93 16.34
N ASP A 640 -25.83 -18.24 16.79
CA ASP A 640 -26.95 -18.60 15.89
C ASP A 640 -27.24 -17.51 14.85
N ASP A 641 -27.12 -16.23 15.20
CA ASP A 641 -27.30 -15.08 14.29
C ASP A 641 -26.24 -15.06 13.17
N VAL A 642 -24.99 -15.39 13.49
CA VAL A 642 -23.90 -15.47 12.50
C VAL A 642 -24.11 -16.68 11.60
N VAL A 643 -24.49 -17.82 12.15
CA VAL A 643 -24.75 -19.05 11.39
C VAL A 643 -25.94 -18.88 10.44
N GLU A 644 -27.00 -18.20 10.89
CA GLU A 644 -28.16 -17.86 10.05
C GLU A 644 -27.76 -16.88 8.94
N ASN A 645 -27.07 -15.78 9.29
CA ASN A 645 -26.63 -14.79 8.31
C ASN A 645 -25.66 -15.38 7.27
N LEU A 646 -24.78 -16.30 7.68
CA LEU A 646 -23.86 -17.02 6.79
C LEU A 646 -24.60 -17.72 5.63
N ARG A 647 -25.80 -18.26 5.84
CA ARG A 647 -26.58 -18.94 4.77
C ARG A 647 -27.03 -18.01 3.65
N HIS A 648 -27.06 -16.70 3.92
CA HIS A 648 -27.33 -15.69 2.89
C HIS A 648 -26.09 -15.31 2.09
N TYR A 649 -24.89 -15.71 2.51
CA TYR A 649 -23.62 -15.53 1.78
C TYR A 649 -23.17 -16.84 1.13
N ILE A 650 -23.08 -17.89 1.93
CA ILE A 650 -22.61 -19.22 1.55
C ILE A 650 -23.77 -20.19 1.78
N ALA A 651 -24.40 -20.63 0.70
CA ALA A 651 -25.51 -21.57 0.73
C ALA A 651 -25.06 -22.95 1.22
N ASP A 652 -23.93 -23.43 0.70
CA ASP A 652 -23.35 -24.72 1.08
C ASP A 652 -21.85 -24.77 0.75
N ARG A 653 -21.08 -25.63 1.45
CA ARG A 653 -19.62 -25.70 1.31
C ARG A 653 -19.10 -27.10 1.60
N ILE A 654 -18.29 -27.63 0.69
CA ILE A 654 -17.65 -28.94 0.83
C ILE A 654 -16.33 -28.79 1.58
N LYS A 655 -16.15 -29.55 2.66
CA LYS A 655 -14.90 -29.53 3.44
C LYS A 655 -13.84 -30.45 2.81
N PRO A 656 -12.65 -29.93 2.45
CA PRO A 656 -11.59 -30.76 1.87
C PRO A 656 -11.05 -31.86 2.78
N SER A 657 -11.27 -31.78 4.10
CA SER A 657 -10.81 -32.77 5.09
C SER A 657 -11.72 -34.01 5.24
N GLY A 658 -12.72 -34.16 4.37
CA GLY A 658 -13.71 -35.24 4.42
C GLY A 658 -15.08 -34.71 4.81
N ASP A 659 -16.06 -34.95 3.95
CA ASP A 659 -17.42 -34.45 4.08
C ASP A 659 -18.43 -35.59 3.95
N ALA A 660 -18.95 -36.05 5.08
CA ALA A 660 -19.96 -37.11 5.13
C ALA A 660 -21.40 -36.57 4.93
N GLY A 661 -21.57 -35.24 4.85
CA GLY A 661 -22.88 -34.58 4.78
C GLY A 661 -23.42 -34.41 3.36
N HIS A 662 -22.57 -34.53 2.35
CA HIS A 662 -22.92 -34.38 0.95
C HIS A 662 -22.87 -35.77 0.31
N ASP A 663 -23.92 -36.21 -0.40
CA ASP A 663 -23.99 -37.50 -1.11
C ASP A 663 -22.97 -37.55 -2.26
N GLY A 664 -21.70 -37.71 -1.87
CA GLY A 664 -20.53 -37.54 -2.70
C GLY A 664 -20.20 -38.82 -3.46
N SER A 665 -19.88 -38.69 -4.74
CA SER A 665 -19.40 -39.80 -5.58
C SER A 665 -18.17 -39.37 -6.38
N GLY A 666 -17.25 -40.31 -6.66
CA GLY A 666 -16.03 -40.02 -7.42
C GLY A 666 -14.77 -40.50 -6.70
N THR A 667 -13.61 -40.22 -7.29
CA THR A 667 -12.31 -40.54 -6.68
C THR A 667 -11.58 -39.23 -6.38
N SER A 668 -11.17 -39.05 -5.13
CA SER A 668 -10.35 -37.92 -4.69
C SER A 668 -9.41 -38.35 -3.58
N GLN A 669 -8.35 -37.57 -3.40
CA GLN A 669 -7.40 -37.69 -2.30
C GLN A 669 -7.48 -36.45 -1.43
N THR A 670 -7.17 -36.56 -0.14
CA THR A 670 -7.10 -35.41 0.76
C THR A 670 -5.67 -35.25 1.26
N GLY A 671 -5.27 -34.01 1.51
CA GLY A 671 -3.95 -33.70 2.03
C GLY A 671 -3.88 -32.30 2.64
N THR A 672 -2.70 -31.93 3.09
CA THR A 672 -2.45 -30.61 3.68
C THR A 672 -1.18 -30.03 3.08
N ILE A 673 -1.23 -28.78 2.63
CA ILE A 673 -0.07 -28.01 2.18
C ILE A 673 -0.24 -26.55 2.60
N TYR A 674 0.85 -25.88 2.98
CA TYR A 674 0.82 -24.48 3.43
C TYR A 674 -0.18 -24.21 4.57
N ASN A 675 -0.39 -25.20 5.45
CA ASN A 675 -1.39 -25.23 6.53
C ASN A 675 -2.85 -25.16 6.05
N ARG A 676 -3.12 -25.56 4.82
CA ARG A 676 -4.46 -25.65 4.24
C ARG A 676 -4.74 -27.07 3.83
N ASN A 677 -5.93 -27.56 4.19
CA ASN A 677 -6.42 -28.84 3.72
C ASN A 677 -6.88 -28.67 2.27
N TYR A 678 -6.60 -29.67 1.46
CA TYR A 678 -7.06 -29.71 0.07
C TYR A 678 -7.68 -31.06 -0.26
N LEU A 679 -8.53 -31.02 -1.28
CA LEU A 679 -9.07 -32.17 -1.96
C LEU A 679 -8.47 -32.21 -3.37
N GLN A 680 -7.81 -33.32 -3.71
CA GLN A 680 -7.16 -33.52 -5.00
C GLN A 680 -7.98 -34.48 -5.86
N VAL A 681 -8.20 -34.09 -7.12
CA VAL A 681 -8.84 -34.94 -8.13
C VAL A 681 -7.83 -35.21 -9.23
N GLU A 682 -7.66 -36.47 -9.62
CA GLU A 682 -6.68 -36.84 -10.65
C GLU A 682 -7.19 -36.58 -12.07
N ALA A 683 -6.27 -36.49 -13.03
CA ALA A 683 -6.60 -36.35 -14.44
C ALA A 683 -7.54 -37.47 -14.94
N GLY A 684 -8.57 -37.11 -15.69
CA GLY A 684 -9.57 -38.04 -16.21
C GLY A 684 -10.62 -38.49 -15.17
N GLN A 685 -10.52 -38.05 -13.91
CA GLN A 685 -11.48 -38.36 -12.86
C GLN A 685 -12.52 -37.26 -12.68
N SER A 686 -13.57 -37.57 -11.92
CA SER A 686 -14.60 -36.61 -11.54
C SER A 686 -15.01 -36.81 -10.09
N ILE A 687 -15.51 -35.72 -9.51
CA ILE A 687 -16.18 -35.69 -8.22
C ILE A 687 -17.56 -35.06 -8.40
N SER A 688 -18.55 -35.58 -7.69
CA SER A 688 -19.90 -35.02 -7.66
C SER A 688 -20.40 -34.93 -6.24
N TYR A 689 -21.12 -33.85 -5.93
CA TYR A 689 -21.74 -33.63 -4.63
C TYR A 689 -23.15 -33.06 -4.80
N THR A 690 -24.07 -33.49 -3.95
CA THR A 690 -25.37 -32.82 -3.80
C THR A 690 -25.20 -31.64 -2.85
N MET A 691 -25.46 -30.42 -3.33
CA MET A 691 -25.30 -29.18 -2.58
C MET A 691 -26.67 -28.53 -2.31
N GLN A 692 -26.83 -27.94 -1.13
CA GLN A 692 -28.02 -27.20 -0.69
C GLN A 692 -28.02 -25.79 -1.28
N LEU A 693 -29.18 -25.34 -1.78
CA LEU A 693 -29.39 -23.96 -2.20
C LEU A 693 -29.74 -23.08 -0.99
N SER A 694 -29.49 -21.78 -1.10
CA SER A 694 -29.89 -20.82 -0.07
C SER A 694 -31.42 -20.77 0.04
N PRO A 695 -31.99 -20.42 1.21
CA PRO A 695 -33.44 -20.23 1.35
C PRO A 695 -34.03 -19.24 0.33
N ASP A 696 -33.23 -18.27 -0.13
CA ASP A 696 -33.56 -17.32 -1.19
C ASP A 696 -33.32 -17.93 -2.59
N ALA A 697 -34.01 -19.02 -2.92
CA ALA A 697 -33.76 -19.85 -4.11
C ALA A 697 -33.87 -19.11 -5.47
N ASP A 698 -34.53 -17.94 -5.49
CA ASP A 698 -34.70 -17.10 -6.68
C ASP A 698 -33.54 -16.11 -6.92
N ALA A 699 -32.66 -15.93 -5.92
CA ALA A 699 -31.45 -15.12 -6.09
C ALA A 699 -30.39 -15.87 -6.93
N PRO A 700 -29.55 -15.17 -7.72
CA PRO A 700 -28.45 -15.81 -8.44
C PRO A 700 -27.49 -16.52 -7.48
N HIS A 701 -27.07 -17.73 -7.87
CA HIS A 701 -26.08 -18.53 -7.15
C HIS A 701 -24.84 -18.72 -8.02
N TYR A 702 -23.69 -18.93 -7.39
CA TYR A 702 -22.41 -19.13 -8.04
C TYR A 702 -21.69 -20.34 -7.43
N VAL A 703 -21.09 -21.17 -8.28
CA VAL A 703 -20.08 -22.14 -7.83
C VAL A 703 -18.77 -21.38 -7.64
N MET A 704 -18.24 -21.38 -6.42
CA MET A 704 -16.92 -20.86 -6.07
C MET A 704 -15.93 -22.01 -5.93
N LEU A 705 -14.85 -21.96 -6.71
CA LEU A 705 -13.75 -22.94 -6.66
C LEU A 705 -12.45 -22.22 -6.28
N GLN A 706 -11.86 -22.58 -5.14
CA GLN A 706 -10.51 -22.15 -4.78
C GLN A 706 -9.51 -23.27 -5.04
N HIS A 707 -8.46 -23.00 -5.82
CA HIS A 707 -7.48 -24.03 -6.22
C HIS A 707 -6.02 -23.61 -5.97
N ASP A 708 -5.09 -24.55 -6.15
CA ASP A 708 -3.64 -24.28 -6.11
C ASP A 708 -3.26 -23.45 -7.33
N GLY A 709 -2.63 -22.29 -7.11
CA GLY A 709 -2.11 -21.47 -8.20
C GLY A 709 -0.64 -21.71 -8.53
N TRP A 710 0.14 -22.33 -7.65
CA TRP A 710 1.61 -22.33 -7.76
C TRP A 710 2.19 -23.60 -8.39
N HIS A 711 1.61 -24.76 -8.08
CA HIS A 711 2.20 -26.03 -8.51
C HIS A 711 1.74 -26.38 -9.93
N THR A 712 2.59 -26.13 -10.94
CA THR A 712 2.28 -26.34 -12.37
C THR A 712 1.74 -27.72 -12.74
N ASP A 713 2.11 -28.74 -11.98
CA ASP A 713 1.66 -30.13 -12.15
C ASP A 713 0.25 -30.38 -11.59
N MET A 714 -0.27 -29.45 -10.77
CA MET A 714 -1.55 -29.54 -10.06
C MET A 714 -2.58 -28.52 -10.58
N VAL A 715 -2.34 -28.02 -11.79
CA VAL A 715 -3.09 -26.92 -12.38
C VAL A 715 -3.51 -27.36 -13.80
N GLY A 716 -4.78 -27.78 -13.94
CA GLY A 716 -5.33 -28.46 -15.13
C GLY A 716 -6.68 -27.94 -15.61
N ASN A 717 -7.11 -28.39 -16.79
CA ASN A 717 -8.44 -28.13 -17.32
C ASN A 717 -9.50 -28.95 -16.59
N TYR A 718 -10.61 -28.30 -16.22
CA TYR A 718 -11.79 -28.96 -15.69
C TYR A 718 -13.09 -28.37 -16.22
N SER A 719 -14.14 -29.19 -16.24
CA SER A 719 -15.47 -28.79 -16.65
C SER A 719 -16.41 -28.84 -15.43
N VAL A 720 -17.24 -27.80 -15.27
CA VAL A 720 -18.16 -27.60 -14.15
C VAL A 720 -19.59 -27.85 -14.64
N TYR A 721 -20.24 -28.86 -14.06
CA TYR A 721 -21.62 -29.21 -14.37
C TYR A 721 -22.53 -29.02 -13.17
N VAL A 722 -23.74 -28.53 -13.42
CA VAL A 722 -24.85 -28.49 -12.46
C VAL A 722 -26.03 -29.25 -13.06
N ASP A 723 -26.48 -30.30 -12.37
CA ASP A 723 -27.53 -31.22 -12.86
C ASP A 723 -27.29 -31.68 -14.32
N ASP A 724 -26.06 -32.14 -14.59
CA ASP A 724 -25.55 -32.59 -15.89
C ASP A 724 -25.51 -31.52 -17.00
N VAL A 725 -25.82 -30.26 -16.69
CA VAL A 725 -25.67 -29.13 -17.61
C VAL A 725 -24.31 -28.47 -17.39
N LEU A 726 -23.55 -28.33 -18.47
CA LEU A 726 -22.27 -27.62 -18.45
C LEU A 726 -22.53 -26.12 -18.22
N ILE A 727 -22.01 -25.57 -17.13
CA ILE A 727 -22.14 -24.14 -16.79
C ILE A 727 -20.83 -23.37 -16.94
N GLY A 728 -19.71 -24.08 -17.07
CA GLY A 728 -18.42 -23.45 -17.32
C GLY A 728 -17.30 -24.47 -17.44
N GLU A 729 -16.20 -24.04 -18.04
CA GLU A 729 -14.95 -24.79 -18.09
C GLU A 729 -13.84 -23.87 -17.61
N SER A 730 -12.86 -24.43 -16.93
CA SER A 730 -11.57 -23.76 -16.81
C SER A 730 -10.81 -23.96 -18.11
N GLY A 731 -10.11 -22.91 -18.57
CA GLY A 731 -9.01 -23.17 -19.50
C GLY A 731 -7.80 -23.69 -18.74
N PRO A 732 -6.67 -23.89 -19.42
CA PRO A 732 -5.51 -24.44 -18.76
C PRO A 732 -5.08 -23.40 -17.73
N CYS A 733 -4.99 -23.80 -16.49
CA CYS A 733 -4.61 -22.87 -15.45
C CYS A 733 -3.06 -22.80 -15.46
N GLU A 734 -2.53 -21.60 -15.26
CA GLU A 734 -1.09 -21.31 -15.31
C GLU A 734 -0.45 -21.38 -13.94
N ARG A 735 0.89 -21.34 -13.94
CA ARG A 735 1.64 -21.11 -12.72
C ARG A 735 1.46 -19.66 -12.30
N MET A 736 0.52 -19.40 -11.40
CA MET A 736 0.54 -18.19 -10.59
C MET A 736 1.73 -18.22 -9.64
N GLN A 737 2.09 -17.06 -9.09
CA GLN A 737 3.19 -16.97 -8.14
C GLN A 737 2.89 -17.75 -6.84
N GLN A 738 3.96 -18.09 -6.13
CA GLN A 738 3.88 -18.88 -4.91
C GLN A 738 2.91 -18.25 -3.90
N PHE A 739 2.15 -19.10 -3.20
CA PHE A 739 1.14 -18.70 -2.20
C PHE A 739 -0.11 -18.00 -2.77
N THR A 740 -0.36 -18.13 -4.08
CA THR A 740 -1.62 -17.68 -4.70
C THR A 740 -2.66 -18.80 -4.71
N PHE A 741 -3.86 -18.51 -4.20
CA PHE A 741 -5.01 -19.42 -4.16
C PHE A 741 -6.23 -18.74 -4.81
N PRO A 742 -6.29 -18.65 -6.14
CA PRO A 742 -7.36 -17.92 -6.82
C PRO A 742 -8.72 -18.52 -6.49
N ARG A 743 -9.74 -17.66 -6.47
CA ARG A 743 -11.15 -18.06 -6.41
C ARG A 743 -11.78 -17.81 -7.77
N LEU A 744 -12.32 -18.86 -8.36
CA LEU A 744 -13.05 -18.81 -9.62
C LEU A 744 -14.55 -18.92 -9.34
N PHE A 745 -15.34 -18.08 -10.01
CA PHE A 745 -16.79 -17.99 -9.81
C PHE A 745 -17.52 -18.34 -11.11
N TYR A 746 -18.45 -19.29 -11.04
CA TYR A 746 -19.27 -19.71 -12.16
C TYR A 746 -20.74 -19.45 -11.83
N LYS A 747 -21.37 -18.50 -12.55
CA LYS A 747 -22.79 -18.18 -12.38
C LYS A 747 -23.63 -19.38 -12.76
N ILE A 748 -24.56 -19.77 -11.88
CA ILE A 748 -25.51 -20.84 -12.17
C ILE A 748 -26.74 -20.21 -12.85
N PRO A 749 -27.14 -20.68 -14.04
CA PRO A 749 -28.39 -20.24 -14.66
C PRO A 749 -29.59 -20.42 -13.72
N ALA A 750 -30.41 -19.39 -13.57
CA ALA A 750 -31.58 -19.41 -12.68
C ALA A 750 -32.56 -20.56 -13.01
N THR A 751 -32.59 -21.01 -14.28
CA THR A 751 -33.37 -22.17 -14.73
C THR A 751 -32.96 -23.48 -14.06
N LEU A 752 -31.73 -23.58 -13.54
CA LEU A 752 -31.22 -24.76 -12.84
C LEU A 752 -31.52 -24.73 -11.34
N THR A 753 -31.79 -23.57 -10.74
CA THR A 753 -32.02 -23.41 -9.29
C THR A 753 -33.48 -23.14 -8.92
N HIS A 754 -34.27 -22.52 -9.81
CA HIS A 754 -35.64 -22.11 -9.54
C HIS A 754 -36.53 -23.27 -9.06
N GLY A 755 -37.14 -23.10 -7.88
CA GLY A 755 -38.02 -24.09 -7.25
C GLY A 755 -37.34 -25.35 -6.70
N LYS A 756 -36.00 -25.39 -6.65
CA LYS A 756 -35.24 -26.51 -6.06
C LYS A 756 -34.65 -26.13 -4.70
N SER A 757 -34.47 -27.14 -3.85
CA SER A 757 -33.73 -27.02 -2.59
C SER A 757 -32.28 -27.47 -2.70
N THR A 758 -31.95 -28.27 -3.71
CA THR A 758 -30.63 -28.85 -3.93
C THR A 758 -30.28 -28.90 -5.40
N ILE A 759 -28.99 -28.92 -5.70
CA ILE A 759 -28.42 -29.21 -7.02
C ILE A 759 -27.34 -30.29 -6.92
N ARG A 760 -27.03 -30.96 -8.03
CA ARG A 760 -25.86 -31.84 -8.14
C ARG A 760 -24.73 -31.12 -8.87
N LEU A 761 -23.67 -30.75 -8.13
CA LEU A 761 -22.43 -30.20 -8.68
C LEU A 761 -21.52 -31.36 -9.11
N THR A 762 -20.98 -31.32 -10.33
CA THR A 762 -19.94 -32.25 -10.81
C THR A 762 -18.75 -31.49 -11.38
N LEU A 763 -17.55 -31.82 -10.89
CA LEU A 763 -16.28 -31.32 -11.43
C LEU A 763 -15.57 -32.46 -12.15
N LYS A 764 -15.29 -32.28 -13.44
CA LYS A 764 -14.62 -33.29 -14.27
C LYS A 764 -13.26 -32.78 -14.72
N HIS A 765 -12.20 -33.52 -14.40
CA HIS A 765 -10.82 -33.16 -14.75
C HIS A 765 -10.40 -33.82 -16.05
N ASN A 766 -9.88 -33.02 -16.99
CA ASN A 766 -9.68 -33.48 -18.36
C ASN A 766 -8.24 -33.96 -18.62
N ASP A 767 -7.22 -33.25 -18.13
CA ASP A 767 -5.83 -33.46 -18.57
C ASP A 767 -4.76 -33.48 -17.45
N ARG A 768 -5.00 -32.84 -16.30
CA ARG A 768 -4.09 -32.82 -15.14
C ARG A 768 -4.83 -32.92 -13.81
N PRO A 769 -4.16 -33.36 -12.74
CA PRO A 769 -4.74 -33.30 -11.40
C PRO A 769 -4.94 -31.85 -10.95
N MET A 770 -5.86 -31.64 -10.01
CA MET A 770 -6.12 -30.35 -9.39
C MET A 770 -6.33 -30.50 -7.89
N ARG A 771 -5.84 -29.54 -7.11
CA ARG A 771 -6.12 -29.40 -5.69
C ARG A 771 -7.10 -28.27 -5.44
N TYR A 772 -8.20 -28.58 -4.77
CA TYR A 772 -9.19 -27.61 -4.30
C TYR A 772 -9.02 -27.36 -2.81
N PHE A 773 -8.90 -26.10 -2.44
CA PHE A 773 -8.83 -25.63 -1.05
C PHE A 773 -10.20 -25.19 -0.51
N ASP A 774 -11.12 -24.83 -1.40
CA ASP A 774 -12.51 -24.53 -1.07
C ASP A 774 -13.41 -24.82 -2.27
N ILE A 775 -14.57 -25.41 -2.03
CA ILE A 775 -15.63 -25.60 -3.02
C ILE A 775 -16.92 -25.20 -2.32
N ALA A 776 -17.52 -24.09 -2.77
CA ALA A 776 -18.71 -23.54 -2.14
C ALA A 776 -19.76 -23.12 -3.17
N LEU A 777 -21.01 -23.14 -2.74
CA LEU A 777 -22.12 -22.49 -3.40
C LEU A 777 -22.37 -21.16 -2.69
N VAL A 778 -22.13 -20.05 -3.39
CA VAL A 778 -22.26 -18.70 -2.83
C VAL A 778 -23.39 -17.95 -3.52
N THR A 779 -23.97 -16.98 -2.83
CA THR A 779 -25.08 -16.16 -3.33
C THR A 779 -24.57 -14.91 -4.05
N GLN A 780 -25.46 -14.23 -4.76
CA GLN A 780 -25.21 -12.89 -5.29
C GLN A 780 -24.74 -11.92 -4.20
N ARG A 781 -25.28 -12.01 -2.97
CA ARG A 781 -24.87 -11.17 -1.84
C ARG A 781 -23.40 -11.36 -1.47
N TYR A 782 -22.88 -12.58 -1.51
CA TYR A 782 -21.44 -12.83 -1.33
C TYR A 782 -20.60 -12.20 -2.44
N ILE A 783 -21.06 -12.31 -3.69
CA ILE A 783 -20.40 -11.66 -4.82
C ILE A 783 -20.33 -10.14 -4.61
N ASP A 784 -21.43 -9.54 -4.16
CA ASP A 784 -21.54 -8.09 -4.04
C ASP A 784 -20.84 -7.49 -2.83
N GLU A 785 -20.79 -8.22 -1.70
CA GLU A 785 -20.33 -7.69 -0.42
C GLU A 785 -18.99 -8.28 0.06
N MET A 786 -18.58 -9.45 -0.45
CA MET A 786 -17.42 -10.20 0.06
C MET A 786 -16.35 -10.46 -1.01
N CYS A 787 -16.65 -10.24 -2.29
CA CYS A 787 -15.72 -10.49 -3.39
C CYS A 787 -14.87 -9.23 -3.67
N PRO A 788 -13.57 -9.23 -3.34
CA PRO A 788 -12.69 -8.08 -3.53
C PRO A 788 -12.70 -7.56 -4.98
N GLU A 789 -12.71 -8.47 -5.94
CA GLU A 789 -12.71 -8.17 -7.37
C GLU A 789 -13.96 -7.34 -7.77
N VAL A 790 -15.11 -7.59 -7.15
CA VAL A 790 -16.37 -6.89 -7.41
C VAL A 790 -16.46 -5.58 -6.64
N LEU A 791 -16.15 -5.60 -5.35
CA LEU A 791 -16.12 -4.41 -4.50
C LEU A 791 -15.19 -3.34 -5.09
N TRP A 792 -14.07 -3.80 -5.64
CA TRP A 792 -13.11 -2.96 -6.33
C TRP A 792 -13.71 -2.37 -7.62
N GLN A 793 -14.30 -3.18 -8.50
CA GLN A 793 -14.91 -2.69 -9.73
C GLN A 793 -16.04 -1.70 -9.48
N LYS A 794 -17.01 -2.01 -8.61
CA LYS A 794 -18.14 -1.10 -8.29
C LYS A 794 -17.67 0.31 -7.93
N ARG A 795 -16.54 0.42 -7.20
CA ARG A 795 -15.91 1.72 -6.91
C ARG A 795 -15.38 2.39 -8.17
N SER A 796 -14.61 1.68 -9.01
CA SER A 796 -14.00 2.20 -10.26
C SER A 796 -15.02 2.70 -11.29
N TRP A 797 -16.21 2.11 -11.35
CA TRP A 797 -17.28 2.48 -12.29
C TRP A 797 -18.14 3.68 -11.85
N GLY A 798 -17.96 4.19 -10.62
CA GLY A 798 -18.69 5.37 -10.13
C GLY A 798 -20.19 5.15 -9.91
N ASP A 799 -20.62 3.90 -9.70
CA ASP A 799 -22.02 3.55 -9.48
C ASP A 799 -22.46 4.06 -8.09
N THR A 800 -22.94 5.29 -8.05
CA THR A 800 -23.56 5.96 -6.90
C THR A 800 -25.08 5.88 -7.00
N ASN A 801 -25.62 4.69 -7.27
CA ASN A 801 -27.06 4.42 -7.23
C ASN A 801 -27.61 4.35 -5.78
N ASP A 802 -27.21 5.29 -4.92
CA ASP A 802 -27.81 5.57 -3.61
C ASP A 802 -28.98 6.58 -3.71
N ASN A 803 -29.61 6.73 -4.89
CA ASN A 803 -30.69 7.69 -5.12
C ASN A 803 -32.10 7.09 -5.27
N GLU A 804 -32.31 5.86 -4.81
CA GLU A 804 -33.66 5.28 -4.67
C GLU A 804 -33.95 4.84 -3.22
N ASN A 805 -34.13 5.81 -2.31
CA ASN A 805 -35.17 5.84 -1.26
C ASN A 805 -34.86 6.89 -0.17
N ALA A 806 -35.15 8.16 -0.47
CA ALA A 806 -35.26 9.21 0.55
C ALA A 806 -36.58 9.97 0.37
N ASN A 807 -37.69 9.30 0.70
CA ASN A 807 -38.97 9.94 0.98
C ASN A 807 -39.80 9.05 1.93
N ALA A 808 -39.45 9.07 3.21
CA ALA A 808 -40.39 8.81 4.30
C ALA A 808 -39.85 9.47 5.57
N ASN A 809 -40.50 10.57 5.97
CA ASN A 809 -40.46 11.05 7.34
C ASN A 809 -41.01 9.95 8.26
N ASP A 810 -40.31 9.60 9.32
CA ASP A 810 -40.84 9.54 10.71
C ASP A 810 -39.77 9.02 11.69
N ASP A 811 -39.91 9.49 12.93
CA ASP A 811 -39.03 9.33 14.09
C ASP A 811 -38.76 7.88 14.57
N GLU A 812 -37.71 7.77 15.40
CA GLU A 812 -37.31 6.69 16.32
C GLU A 812 -36.28 5.64 15.85
N GLY A 813 -35.19 5.51 16.62
CA GLY A 813 -34.51 4.21 16.84
C GLY A 813 -33.04 4.11 16.41
N ARG A 814 -32.16 3.90 17.39
CA ARG A 814 -30.75 3.50 17.24
C ARG A 814 -30.61 2.07 16.67
N ASN A 815 -29.41 1.80 16.12
CA ASN A 815 -28.76 0.54 15.74
C ASN A 815 -29.01 0.02 14.31
N SER A 816 -27.99 0.06 13.45
CA SER A 816 -27.07 -1.07 13.20
C SER A 816 -26.13 -0.82 12.00
N SER A 817 -24.85 -1.22 12.16
CA SER A 817 -23.73 -1.23 11.20
C SER A 817 -22.90 0.06 10.99
N PRO A 818 -21.63 0.11 11.46
CA PRO A 818 -20.62 1.08 11.01
C PRO A 818 -19.61 0.47 10.00
N TRP A 819 -20.03 -0.52 9.19
CA TRP A 819 -19.41 -0.82 7.89
C TRP A 819 -20.21 -0.20 6.73
N GLY A 820 -21.04 0.80 7.01
CA GLY A 820 -21.81 1.55 6.02
C GLY A 820 -21.62 3.05 6.20
N GLY A 821 -21.06 3.72 5.19
CA GLY A 821 -20.86 5.17 5.16
C GLY A 821 -19.77 5.62 4.20
N GLN A 822 -20.11 5.64 2.90
CA GLN A 822 -19.46 6.34 1.77
C GLN A 822 -17.93 6.47 1.80
N VAL A 823 -17.27 5.48 1.17
CA VAL A 823 -15.90 5.58 0.68
C VAL A 823 -15.96 6.08 -0.77
N GLU A 824 -15.76 7.38 -1.01
CA GLU A 824 -14.97 7.74 -2.19
C GLU A 824 -13.55 7.22 -1.93
N LEU A 825 -12.87 6.59 -2.91
CA LEU A 825 -11.40 6.38 -3.08
C LEU A 825 -11.08 5.02 -3.81
N LEU A 826 -10.10 5.02 -4.73
CA LEU A 826 -9.87 4.12 -5.91
C LEU A 826 -8.36 3.81 -6.15
N PRO A 827 -7.92 2.92 -7.10
CA PRO A 827 -8.26 1.53 -7.47
C PRO A 827 -6.99 0.60 -7.76
N PRO A 828 -7.12 -0.68 -8.26
CA PRO A 828 -6.73 -1.03 -9.63
C PRO A 828 -7.29 -2.30 -10.36
N LEU A 829 -7.46 -2.10 -11.67
CA LEU A 829 -7.44 -2.95 -12.88
C LEU A 829 -8.06 -2.10 -14.01
N GLY A 830 -7.34 -1.07 -14.44
CA GLY A 830 -7.58 -0.36 -15.70
C GLY A 830 -8.95 0.32 -15.82
N GLY A 831 -9.03 1.58 -15.41
CA GLY A 831 -10.17 2.45 -15.70
C GLY A 831 -9.96 3.86 -15.19
N TYR A 832 -9.78 4.81 -16.12
CA TYR A 832 -9.96 6.24 -15.82
C TYR A 832 -11.37 6.44 -15.21
N ARG A 833 -11.48 7.29 -14.18
CA ARG A 833 -12.77 7.69 -13.59
C ARG A 833 -13.75 8.06 -14.72
N GLY A 834 -14.79 7.26 -14.89
CA GLY A 834 -15.92 7.59 -15.77
C GLY A 834 -15.81 7.13 -17.23
N LEU A 835 -14.95 6.16 -17.58
CA LEU A 835 -14.96 5.57 -18.92
C LEU A 835 -15.45 4.13 -18.91
N SER A 836 -16.25 3.81 -19.92
CA SER A 836 -16.83 2.52 -20.25
C SER A 836 -15.82 1.47 -20.73
N LEU A 837 -14.57 1.59 -20.28
CA LEU A 837 -13.37 1.01 -20.86
C LEU A 837 -12.54 0.26 -19.82
N ILE A 838 -12.35 -1.05 -20.02
CA ILE A 838 -11.45 -1.89 -19.22
C ILE A 838 -10.24 -2.24 -20.08
N ARG A 839 -9.02 -1.94 -19.63
CA ARG A 839 -7.79 -2.37 -20.31
C ARG A 839 -7.01 -3.37 -19.45
N LEU A 840 -6.63 -4.48 -20.07
CA LEU A 840 -5.95 -5.61 -19.48
C LEU A 840 -4.64 -5.83 -20.25
N GLU A 841 -3.49 -5.55 -19.62
CA GLU A 841 -2.19 -5.79 -20.26
C GLU A 841 -1.97 -7.31 -20.38
N ALA A 842 -1.32 -7.75 -21.46
CA ALA A 842 -1.23 -9.19 -21.77
C ALA A 842 -0.33 -9.94 -20.78
N GLU A 843 0.59 -9.25 -20.09
CA GLU A 843 1.36 -9.83 -18.98
C GLU A 843 0.54 -10.14 -17.72
N ASP A 844 -0.65 -9.55 -17.58
CA ASP A 844 -1.56 -9.76 -16.45
C ASP A 844 -2.54 -10.92 -16.71
N ALA A 845 -2.69 -11.33 -17.98
CA ALA A 845 -3.41 -12.55 -18.30
C ALA A 845 -2.64 -13.78 -17.82
N GLN A 846 -3.31 -14.93 -17.65
CA GLN A 846 -2.64 -16.21 -17.38
C GLN A 846 -2.02 -16.78 -18.68
N PRO A 847 -0.67 -16.86 -18.83
CA PRO A 847 0.06 -17.41 -19.95
C PRO A 847 -0.31 -18.79 -20.50
N HIS A 848 0.61 -19.43 -21.23
CA HIS A 848 0.94 -20.83 -20.87
C HIS A 848 2.47 -21.03 -21.04
N GLY A 849 3.24 -21.11 -19.96
CA GLY A 849 4.71 -21.24 -19.92
C GLY A 849 5.49 -19.92 -19.90
N ASP A 850 6.83 -19.96 -20.02
CA ASP A 850 7.74 -18.78 -20.11
C ASP A 850 7.56 -18.02 -21.45
N ASN A 851 6.35 -17.56 -21.73
CA ASN A 851 5.97 -16.89 -22.98
C ASN A 851 5.98 -15.36 -22.86
N ARG A 852 6.53 -14.78 -21.80
CA ARG A 852 6.73 -13.33 -21.70
C ARG A 852 8.08 -12.98 -22.31
N THR A 853 8.08 -12.06 -23.25
CA THR A 853 9.32 -11.48 -23.77
C THR A 853 9.32 -9.99 -23.57
N PHE A 854 10.48 -9.47 -23.16
CA PHE A 854 10.67 -8.05 -23.09
C PHE A 854 10.54 -7.44 -24.49
N ASP A 855 9.79 -6.35 -24.59
CA ASP A 855 9.69 -5.53 -25.77
C ASP A 855 9.63 -4.06 -25.37
N GLY A 856 10.68 -3.29 -25.63
CA GLY A 856 10.70 -1.85 -25.34
C GLY A 856 9.75 -1.02 -26.22
N THR A 857 9.03 -1.65 -27.16
CA THR A 857 8.05 -1.02 -28.04
C THR A 857 6.59 -1.31 -27.68
N SER A 858 6.32 -2.16 -26.68
CA SER A 858 4.96 -2.43 -26.18
C SER A 858 4.43 -1.27 -25.34
N SER A 859 3.11 -1.17 -25.24
CA SER A 859 2.47 -0.02 -24.61
C SER A 859 2.39 -0.20 -23.10
N GLY A 860 3.14 0.62 -22.36
CA GLY A 860 3.00 0.77 -20.91
C GLY A 860 3.48 -0.40 -20.05
N GLY A 861 3.56 -1.62 -20.57
CA GLY A 861 4.18 -2.80 -19.97
C GLY A 861 5.42 -3.20 -20.78
N ALA A 862 6.54 -3.52 -20.13
CA ALA A 862 7.79 -3.89 -20.81
C ALA A 862 7.74 -5.27 -21.47
N TYR A 863 6.63 -6.00 -21.36
CA TYR A 863 6.51 -7.40 -21.72
C TYR A 863 5.29 -7.61 -22.60
N VAL A 864 5.44 -8.52 -23.55
CA VAL A 864 4.36 -8.97 -24.43
C VAL A 864 4.13 -10.45 -24.21
N ALA A 865 2.88 -10.89 -24.31
CA ALA A 865 2.54 -12.30 -24.23
C ALA A 865 2.73 -12.95 -25.60
N LYS A 866 3.66 -13.90 -25.71
CA LYS A 866 3.79 -14.76 -26.89
C LYS A 866 2.68 -15.80 -26.90
N LEU A 867 1.63 -15.53 -27.66
CA LEU A 867 0.46 -16.37 -27.76
C LEU A 867 0.77 -17.60 -28.63
N LYS A 868 1.20 -18.70 -27.98
CA LYS A 868 1.41 -20.02 -28.61
C LYS A 868 0.27 -21.00 -28.37
N THR A 869 -0.57 -20.76 -27.36
CA THR A 869 -1.56 -21.73 -26.84
C THR A 869 -2.86 -21.08 -26.41
N TYR A 870 -2.87 -20.12 -25.49
CA TYR A 870 -4.03 -19.29 -25.13
C TYR A 870 -3.63 -18.16 -24.16
N LEU A 871 -4.51 -17.17 -23.99
CA LEU A 871 -4.51 -16.05 -23.06
C LEU A 871 -5.86 -16.06 -22.35
N GLN A 872 -5.95 -15.98 -21.02
CA GLN A 872 -7.24 -16.07 -20.34
C GLN A 872 -7.41 -15.07 -19.18
N TYR A 873 -8.61 -14.51 -19.11
CA TYR A 873 -9.12 -13.60 -18.09
C TYR A 873 -10.30 -14.28 -17.39
N ASN A 874 -10.04 -14.83 -16.20
CA ASN A 874 -10.92 -15.79 -15.56
C ASN A 874 -12.03 -15.19 -14.69
N THR A 875 -12.04 -13.87 -14.45
CA THR A 875 -12.92 -13.21 -13.46
C THR A 875 -13.29 -11.79 -13.89
N LEU A 876 -13.83 -11.65 -15.11
CA LEU A 876 -14.32 -10.35 -15.59
C LEU A 876 -15.72 -10.08 -15.04
N TYR A 877 -15.83 -9.34 -13.94
CA TYR A 877 -17.14 -8.87 -13.47
C TYR A 877 -17.67 -7.73 -14.36
N ILE A 878 -18.98 -7.73 -14.61
CA ILE A 878 -19.68 -6.78 -15.47
C ILE A 878 -20.94 -6.31 -14.75
N PRO A 879 -21.12 -4.99 -14.56
CA PRO A 879 -22.21 -4.44 -13.75
C PRO A 879 -23.58 -4.55 -14.40
N ALA A 880 -23.64 -4.67 -15.72
CA ALA A 880 -24.88 -4.84 -16.47
C ALA A 880 -24.62 -5.57 -17.78
N GLU A 881 -25.51 -6.49 -18.12
CA GLU A 881 -25.46 -7.23 -19.39
C GLU A 881 -25.43 -6.27 -20.59
N SER A 882 -24.47 -6.48 -21.49
CA SER A 882 -24.30 -5.62 -22.66
C SER A 882 -23.40 -6.25 -23.72
N ASN A 883 -23.42 -5.65 -24.90
CA ASN A 883 -22.39 -5.91 -25.90
C ASN A 883 -21.18 -5.03 -25.62
N TYR A 884 -19.99 -5.59 -25.78
CA TYR A 884 -18.72 -4.88 -25.61
C TYR A 884 -17.87 -5.01 -26.87
N GLN A 885 -17.19 -3.93 -27.24
CA GLN A 885 -16.15 -3.92 -28.23
C GLN A 885 -14.83 -4.33 -27.57
N LEU A 886 -14.37 -5.53 -27.90
CA LEU A 886 -13.06 -6.06 -27.53
C LEU A 886 -12.01 -5.57 -28.53
N THR A 887 -11.08 -4.71 -28.11
CA THR A 887 -9.88 -4.32 -28.87
C THR A 887 -8.71 -5.21 -28.43
N LEU A 888 -8.11 -5.92 -29.37
CA LEU A 888 -6.90 -6.73 -29.18
C LEU A 888 -5.72 -6.02 -29.83
N CYS A 889 -4.72 -5.61 -29.06
CA CYS A 889 -3.46 -5.09 -29.60
C CYS A 889 -2.43 -6.21 -29.75
N TYR A 890 -1.96 -6.43 -30.96
CA TYR A 890 -1.13 -7.57 -31.31
C TYR A 890 -0.06 -7.26 -32.34
N ARG A 891 0.97 -8.10 -32.40
CA ARG A 891 1.97 -8.11 -33.45
C ARG A 891 2.17 -9.54 -33.95
N ALA A 892 1.84 -9.78 -35.21
CA ALA A 892 1.96 -11.09 -35.83
C ALA A 892 3.01 -11.09 -36.95
N THR A 893 3.82 -12.15 -37.01
CA THR A 893 4.77 -12.37 -38.12
C THR A 893 4.14 -13.13 -39.29
N SER A 894 3.02 -13.80 -39.06
CA SER A 894 2.21 -14.50 -40.07
C SER A 894 0.72 -14.44 -39.70
N SER A 895 -0.14 -14.34 -40.71
CA SER A 895 -1.58 -14.30 -40.48
C SER A 895 -2.05 -15.61 -39.86
N SER A 896 -2.89 -15.55 -38.83
CA SER A 896 -3.32 -16.70 -38.04
C SER A 896 -4.76 -16.53 -37.55
N GLN A 897 -5.44 -17.65 -37.27
CA GLN A 897 -6.79 -17.64 -36.73
C GLN A 897 -6.80 -17.90 -35.23
N PHE A 898 -7.71 -17.23 -34.53
CA PHE A 898 -7.86 -17.33 -33.08
C PHE A 898 -9.31 -17.60 -32.71
N ARG A 899 -9.51 -18.33 -31.62
CA ARG A 899 -10.78 -18.45 -30.91
C ARG A 899 -10.81 -17.43 -29.78
N ILE A 900 -11.89 -16.67 -29.72
CA ILE A 900 -12.30 -15.89 -28.57
C ILE A 900 -13.42 -16.68 -27.90
N VAL A 901 -13.25 -17.09 -26.65
CA VAL A 901 -14.26 -17.84 -25.90
C VAL A 901 -14.76 -16.98 -24.75
N VAL A 902 -16.08 -16.73 -24.72
CA VAL A 902 -16.75 -15.92 -23.69
C VAL A 902 -17.84 -16.76 -23.04
N ASN A 903 -17.73 -17.04 -21.73
CA ASN A 903 -18.69 -17.89 -21.00
C ASN A 903 -18.99 -19.24 -21.67
N GLY A 904 -17.99 -19.83 -22.34
CA GLY A 904 -18.12 -21.08 -23.10
C GLY A 904 -18.60 -20.92 -24.55
N GLU A 905 -19.05 -19.74 -24.97
CA GLU A 905 -19.39 -19.44 -26.36
C GLU A 905 -18.14 -19.08 -27.16
N THR A 906 -17.96 -19.68 -28.35
CA THR A 906 -16.73 -19.51 -29.16
C THR A 906 -16.98 -18.69 -30.42
N GLN A 907 -16.16 -17.67 -30.64
CA GLN A 907 -16.06 -16.89 -31.87
C GLN A 907 -14.67 -17.05 -32.51
N VAL A 908 -14.59 -17.17 -33.83
CA VAL A 908 -13.32 -17.28 -34.56
C VAL A 908 -12.99 -15.97 -35.27
N VAL A 909 -11.76 -15.48 -35.09
CA VAL A 909 -11.24 -14.25 -35.70
C VAL A 909 -9.91 -14.49 -36.41
N SER A 910 -9.55 -13.60 -37.34
CA SER A 910 -8.30 -13.70 -38.10
C SER A 910 -7.41 -12.50 -37.80
N LEU A 911 -6.18 -12.75 -37.36
CA LEU A 911 -5.14 -11.73 -37.20
C LEU A 911 -4.31 -11.66 -38.48
N GLN A 912 -4.15 -10.45 -39.02
CA GLN A 912 -3.35 -10.21 -40.21
C GLN A 912 -1.91 -9.87 -39.84
N ALA A 913 -0.93 -10.37 -40.59
CA ALA A 913 0.46 -10.00 -40.41
C ALA A 913 0.83 -8.73 -41.18
N THR A 914 1.38 -7.75 -40.46
CA THR A 914 1.85 -6.48 -41.03
C THR A 914 3.28 -6.23 -40.61
N SER A 915 4.25 -6.91 -41.25
CA SER A 915 5.69 -6.65 -41.16
C SER A 915 6.26 -6.34 -39.74
N GLY A 916 5.74 -7.00 -38.70
CA GLY A 916 6.22 -6.80 -37.32
C GLY A 916 5.85 -5.46 -36.68
N GLN A 917 4.80 -4.78 -37.13
CA GLN A 917 4.22 -3.61 -36.44
C GLN A 917 3.12 -4.04 -35.46
N TRP A 918 2.82 -3.17 -34.48
CA TRP A 918 1.65 -3.31 -33.62
C TRP A 918 0.37 -2.96 -34.38
N GLU A 919 -0.63 -3.81 -34.26
CA GLU A 919 -1.93 -3.72 -34.91
C GLU A 919 -3.04 -3.87 -33.86
N THR A 920 -4.24 -3.41 -34.20
CA THR A 920 -5.43 -3.58 -33.34
C THR A 920 -6.55 -4.29 -34.09
N LEU A 921 -7.11 -5.34 -33.50
CA LEU A 921 -8.34 -5.99 -33.97
C LEU A 921 -9.48 -5.64 -33.03
N GLN A 922 -10.63 -5.20 -33.57
CA GLN A 922 -11.83 -4.98 -32.79
C GLN A 922 -12.89 -6.05 -33.07
N VAL A 923 -13.50 -6.60 -32.02
CA VAL A 923 -14.50 -7.67 -32.09
C VAL A 923 -15.62 -7.36 -31.10
N THR A 924 -16.87 -7.48 -31.52
CA THR A 924 -18.00 -7.35 -30.59
C THR A 924 -18.23 -8.68 -29.88
N ILE A 925 -18.19 -8.67 -28.56
CA ILE A 925 -18.51 -9.79 -27.68
C ILE A 925 -19.72 -9.46 -26.80
N HIS A 926 -20.42 -10.46 -26.32
CA HIS A 926 -21.55 -10.29 -25.40
C HIS A 926 -21.14 -10.70 -23.98
N LEU A 927 -21.36 -9.83 -23.01
CA LEU A 927 -21.05 -10.10 -21.61
C LEU A 927 -22.32 -10.00 -20.75
N GLN A 928 -22.48 -10.97 -19.87
CA GLN A 928 -23.60 -11.08 -18.94
C GLN A 928 -23.35 -10.23 -17.69
N GLU A 929 -24.41 -9.83 -16.98
CA GLU A 929 -24.27 -9.24 -15.65
C GLU A 929 -23.65 -10.24 -14.66
N GLY A 930 -22.65 -9.79 -13.90
CA GLY A 930 -21.86 -10.59 -12.97
C GLY A 930 -20.52 -11.06 -13.57
N PHE A 931 -19.97 -12.16 -13.04
CA PHE A 931 -18.70 -12.72 -13.52
C PHE A 931 -18.83 -13.39 -14.88
N ASN A 932 -17.90 -13.05 -15.77
CA ASN A 932 -17.71 -13.62 -17.09
C ASN A 932 -16.31 -14.22 -17.22
N THR A 933 -16.16 -15.24 -18.06
CA THR A 933 -14.86 -15.76 -18.49
C THR A 933 -14.56 -15.31 -19.92
N LEU A 934 -13.33 -14.88 -20.19
CA LEU A 934 -12.84 -14.51 -21.52
C LEU A 934 -11.51 -15.20 -21.79
N SER A 935 -11.38 -15.93 -22.90
CA SER A 935 -10.10 -16.48 -23.35
C SER A 935 -9.84 -16.29 -24.84
N LEU A 936 -8.58 -16.22 -25.23
CA LEU A 936 -8.09 -16.08 -26.59
C LEU A 936 -7.13 -17.26 -26.87
N SER A 937 -7.32 -18.04 -27.92
CA SER A 937 -6.43 -19.16 -28.25
C SER A 937 -6.17 -19.26 -29.75
N PRO A 938 -4.94 -19.55 -30.22
CA PRO A 938 -4.69 -19.81 -31.62
C PRO A 938 -5.35 -21.12 -32.04
N ILE A 939 -5.91 -21.15 -33.25
CA ILE A 939 -6.39 -22.38 -33.88
C ILE A 939 -5.21 -23.19 -34.43
N ASP A 940 -4.12 -22.51 -34.82
CA ASP A 940 -2.89 -23.12 -35.33
C ASP A 940 -1.70 -22.73 -34.44
N THR A 941 -1.07 -23.73 -33.83
CA THR A 941 0.04 -23.56 -32.87
C THR A 941 1.40 -23.30 -33.52
N VAL A 942 1.47 -23.25 -34.86
CA VAL A 942 2.73 -23.13 -35.60
C VAL A 942 3.26 -21.69 -35.63
N ASN A 943 2.39 -20.68 -35.45
CA ASN A 943 2.73 -19.26 -35.58
C ASN A 943 2.73 -18.54 -34.22
N THR A 944 3.73 -17.69 -33.97
CA THR A 944 3.80 -16.87 -32.75
C THR A 944 3.23 -15.48 -32.99
N THR A 945 2.19 -15.11 -32.24
CA THR A 945 1.67 -13.73 -32.19
C THR A 945 2.01 -13.13 -30.83
N ASP A 946 2.58 -11.94 -30.81
CA ASP A 946 2.79 -11.19 -29.58
C ASP A 946 1.51 -10.39 -29.30
N ILE A 947 0.98 -10.48 -28.08
CA ILE A 947 -0.15 -9.66 -27.61
C ILE A 947 0.40 -8.63 -26.62
N ASP A 948 0.00 -7.37 -26.81
CA ASP A 948 0.35 -6.27 -25.92
C ASP A 948 -0.72 -6.10 -24.83
N TYR A 949 -1.97 -5.89 -25.24
CA TYR A 949 -3.10 -5.74 -24.33
C TYR A 949 -4.41 -6.14 -24.99
N VAL A 950 -5.41 -6.31 -24.13
CA VAL A 950 -6.82 -6.46 -24.49
C VAL A 950 -7.59 -5.33 -23.83
N GLU A 951 -8.55 -4.77 -24.53
CA GLU A 951 -9.38 -3.68 -24.03
C GLU A 951 -10.84 -3.94 -24.35
N LEU A 952 -11.74 -3.57 -23.44
CA LEU A 952 -13.17 -3.79 -23.52
C LEU A 952 -13.89 -2.46 -23.38
N GLN A 953 -14.65 -2.08 -24.39
CA GLN A 953 -15.48 -0.88 -24.38
C GLN A 953 -16.96 -1.25 -24.47
N ARG A 954 -17.84 -0.70 -23.65
CA ARG A 954 -19.28 -0.96 -23.79
C ARG A 954 -19.82 -0.38 -25.10
N ALA A 955 -20.59 -1.16 -25.85
CA ALA A 955 -21.16 -0.75 -27.13
C ALA A 955 -22.20 0.37 -26.94
N GLY A 956 -21.97 1.52 -27.57
CA GLY A 956 -22.84 2.71 -27.49
C GLY A 956 -22.24 3.89 -26.72
N ASP A 957 -21.08 3.71 -26.08
CA ASP A 957 -20.32 4.80 -25.47
C ASP A 957 -19.29 5.36 -26.47
N ASP A 958 -19.60 6.51 -27.08
CA ASP A 958 -18.76 7.18 -28.11
C ASP A 958 -17.52 7.87 -27.51
N THR A 959 -16.66 7.13 -26.82
CA THR A 959 -15.30 7.59 -26.49
C THR A 959 -14.30 6.83 -27.33
N ALA A 960 -14.12 7.26 -28.58
CA ALA A 960 -13.06 6.75 -29.43
C ALA A 960 -11.70 7.08 -28.80
N ILE A 961 -10.88 6.05 -28.59
CA ILE A 961 -9.46 6.20 -28.29
C ILE A 961 -8.80 6.55 -29.61
N ASP A 962 -8.32 7.79 -29.75
CA ASP A 962 -7.38 8.08 -30.81
C ASP A 962 -6.08 7.35 -30.46
N GLY A 963 -5.82 6.31 -31.24
CA GLY A 963 -4.75 5.35 -31.00
C GLY A 963 -3.39 6.03 -30.94
N VAL A 964 -2.53 5.44 -30.10
CA VAL A 964 -1.09 5.55 -30.23
C VAL A 964 -0.72 5.21 -31.67
N ASN A 965 -0.42 6.21 -32.49
CA ASN A 965 0.30 5.98 -33.73
C ASN A 965 1.31 7.08 -34.00
N THR A 966 2.57 6.64 -33.94
CA THR A 966 3.71 7.01 -34.78
C THR A 966 3.95 8.49 -35.12
N ARG A 967 5.16 8.94 -34.77
CA ARG A 967 5.84 10.12 -35.34
C ARG A 967 5.51 10.28 -36.83
N THR A 968 4.78 11.33 -37.23
CA THR A 968 5.10 12.30 -38.31
C THR A 968 3.87 13.10 -38.79
N ASN A 969 4.12 14.39 -39.07
CA ASN A 969 3.33 15.38 -39.85
C ASN A 969 2.24 16.21 -39.14
N GLN A 970 2.55 17.51 -39.01
CA GLN A 970 1.63 18.60 -38.66
C GLN A 970 0.60 18.89 -39.77
N PRO A 971 -0.61 19.36 -39.40
CA PRO A 971 -1.25 20.42 -40.17
C PRO A 971 -1.89 21.57 -39.33
N THR A 972 -1.84 22.77 -39.90
CA THR A 972 -2.36 24.08 -39.49
C THR A 972 -3.89 24.20 -39.35
N ALA A 973 -4.38 25.10 -38.45
CA ALA A 973 -5.79 25.27 -38.04
C ALA A 973 -6.50 26.57 -38.53
N HIS A 974 -7.85 26.53 -38.59
CA HIS A 974 -8.79 27.67 -38.70
C HIS A 974 -9.94 27.50 -37.67
N LEU A 975 -10.48 28.60 -37.10
CA LEU A 975 -11.58 28.60 -36.11
C LEU A 975 -12.90 29.13 -36.74
N THR A 976 -14.01 28.41 -36.58
CA THR A 976 -15.35 28.84 -37.02
C THR A 976 -16.38 28.65 -35.91
N VAL A 977 -17.19 29.67 -35.61
CA VAL A 977 -18.34 29.61 -34.68
C VAL A 977 -19.63 29.51 -35.51
N HIS A 978 -20.39 28.43 -35.35
CA HIS A 978 -21.73 28.32 -35.92
C HIS A 978 -22.79 28.69 -34.89
N SER A 979 -23.65 29.66 -35.22
CA SER A 979 -24.94 29.83 -34.55
C SER A 979 -25.99 29.09 -35.37
N LEU A 980 -26.58 28.03 -34.83
CA LEU A 980 -27.79 27.43 -35.37
C LEU A 980 -28.83 27.39 -34.26
N GLY A 981 -29.99 27.96 -34.57
CA GLY A 981 -31.07 28.18 -33.62
C GLY A 981 -31.79 26.89 -33.19
N ALA A 982 -32.46 27.03 -32.05
CA ALA A 982 -33.44 26.13 -31.43
C ALA A 982 -32.90 24.78 -30.90
N SER A 983 -32.78 24.73 -29.57
CA SER A 983 -32.45 23.62 -28.69
C SER A 983 -31.00 23.09 -28.75
N ARG A 984 -30.39 23.02 -27.56
CA ARG A 984 -29.12 22.35 -27.16
C ARG A 984 -27.86 23.23 -27.03
N GLY A 985 -27.18 23.00 -25.90
CA GLY A 985 -25.76 23.17 -25.57
C GLY A 985 -24.99 24.37 -26.15
N VAL A 986 -24.56 25.28 -25.28
CA VAL A 986 -23.42 26.16 -25.60
C VAL A 986 -22.15 25.30 -25.50
N GLN A 987 -21.53 25.00 -26.65
CA GLN A 987 -20.19 24.40 -26.71
C GLN A 987 -19.14 25.51 -26.84
N CYS A 988 -18.13 25.48 -25.98
CA CYS A 988 -16.93 26.32 -26.11
C CYS A 988 -15.78 25.45 -26.61
N ASN A 989 -15.35 25.68 -27.85
CA ASN A 989 -14.16 25.04 -28.41
C ASN A 989 -12.93 25.88 -28.09
N VAL A 990 -11.94 25.28 -27.43
CA VAL A 990 -10.66 25.92 -27.12
C VAL A 990 -9.58 25.21 -27.93
N SER A 991 -8.93 25.93 -28.85
CA SER A 991 -7.76 25.43 -29.60
C SER A 991 -6.65 26.49 -29.64
N GLY A 992 -5.39 26.05 -29.55
CA GLY A 992 -4.21 26.93 -29.63
C GLY A 992 -3.33 27.04 -28.37
N CYS A 993 -3.55 26.20 -27.35
CA CYS A 993 -2.60 25.98 -26.27
C CYS A 993 -2.42 24.48 -26.06
N GLU A 994 -1.17 24.01 -26.11
CA GLU A 994 -0.82 22.61 -25.91
C GLU A 994 -1.25 22.10 -24.53
N ARG A 995 -1.46 22.98 -23.53
CA ARG A 995 -2.06 22.67 -22.22
C ARG A 995 -2.66 23.94 -21.59
N GLY A 996 -3.75 23.82 -20.82
CA GLY A 996 -4.35 24.95 -20.11
C GLY A 996 -5.17 24.56 -18.89
N ILE A 997 -5.53 25.57 -18.10
CA ILE A 997 -6.39 25.43 -16.91
C ILE A 997 -7.70 26.13 -17.19
N LEU A 998 -8.78 25.34 -17.21
CA LEU A 998 -10.14 25.85 -17.20
C LEU A 998 -10.59 25.98 -15.74
N ARG A 999 -10.90 27.20 -15.32
CA ARG A 999 -11.42 27.47 -13.97
C ARG A 999 -12.85 27.96 -14.05
N LEU A 1000 -13.69 27.40 -13.19
CA LEU A 1000 -15.09 27.76 -13.03
C LEU A 1000 -15.26 28.49 -11.71
N TYR A 1001 -15.75 29.72 -11.77
CA TYR A 1001 -16.14 30.49 -10.61
C TYR A 1001 -17.65 30.61 -10.54
N ASP A 1002 -18.21 30.47 -9.35
CA ASP A 1002 -19.61 30.83 -9.09
C ASP A 1002 -19.81 32.36 -9.08
N GLU A 1003 -21.06 32.77 -8.83
CA GLU A 1003 -21.44 34.18 -8.77
C GLU A 1003 -20.82 34.96 -7.60
N THR A 1004 -20.26 34.28 -6.60
CA THR A 1004 -19.54 34.87 -5.47
C THR A 1004 -18.05 35.05 -5.75
N GLY A 1005 -17.56 34.51 -6.87
CA GLY A 1005 -16.14 34.52 -7.24
C GLY A 1005 -15.34 33.38 -6.62
N THR A 1006 -16.00 32.37 -6.04
CA THR A 1006 -15.36 31.19 -5.47
C THR A 1006 -15.11 30.17 -6.57
N GLU A 1007 -13.89 29.61 -6.66
CA GLU A 1007 -13.54 28.60 -7.65
C GLU A 1007 -14.21 27.26 -7.26
N CYS A 1008 -15.20 26.81 -8.05
CA CYS A 1008 -15.97 25.61 -7.75
C CYS A 1008 -15.44 24.37 -8.47
N SER A 1009 -14.68 24.54 -9.56
CA SER A 1009 -14.10 23.41 -10.30
C SER A 1009 -12.89 23.86 -11.13
N ARG A 1010 -11.92 22.93 -11.26
CA ARG A 1010 -10.68 23.11 -12.01
C ARG A 1010 -10.42 21.89 -12.86
N LEU A 1011 -10.26 22.11 -14.16
CA LEU A 1011 -9.97 21.07 -15.14
C LEU A 1011 -8.66 21.38 -15.86
N TYR A 1012 -7.78 20.39 -15.91
CA TYR A 1012 -6.54 20.42 -16.68
C TYR A 1012 -6.77 19.62 -17.95
N TYR A 1013 -6.64 20.25 -19.11
CA TYR A 1013 -6.83 19.59 -20.40
C TYR A 1013 -5.50 19.54 -21.17
N PRO A 1014 -5.12 18.38 -21.73
CA PRO A 1014 -3.85 18.20 -22.41
C PRO A 1014 -3.86 18.45 -23.92
N GLU A 1015 -5.02 18.61 -24.56
CA GLU A 1015 -5.25 19.20 -25.90
C GLU A 1015 -6.71 18.92 -26.33
N GLN A 1016 -7.35 19.88 -27.02
CA GLN A 1016 -8.72 19.85 -27.57
C GLN A 1016 -9.76 18.93 -26.90
N ASP A 1017 -10.33 19.39 -25.78
CA ASP A 1017 -11.55 18.80 -25.21
C ASP A 1017 -12.75 19.74 -25.34
N THR A 1018 -13.92 19.15 -25.55
CA THR A 1018 -15.20 19.87 -25.59
C THR A 1018 -15.86 19.80 -24.22
N PHE A 1019 -15.94 20.92 -23.50
CA PHE A 1019 -16.62 20.96 -22.20
C PHE A 1019 -18.15 21.08 -22.38
N THR A 1020 -18.92 20.20 -21.72
CA THR A 1020 -20.39 20.22 -21.79
C THR A 1020 -20.99 20.71 -20.47
N MET A 1021 -21.70 21.84 -20.53
CA MET A 1021 -22.29 22.56 -19.38
C MET A 1021 -23.39 21.81 -18.61
N SER A 1022 -23.75 20.58 -18.99
CA SER A 1022 -24.87 19.81 -18.41
C SER A 1022 -24.62 19.30 -17.00
N GLN A 1023 -23.41 19.46 -16.45
CA GLN A 1023 -23.02 18.98 -15.12
C GLN A 1023 -22.97 20.04 -14.01
N LEU A 1024 -23.14 21.34 -14.31
CA LEU A 1024 -23.08 22.43 -13.30
C LEU A 1024 -24.45 22.82 -12.70
N PRO A 1025 -24.60 23.19 -11.42
CA PRO A 1025 -25.87 23.67 -10.87
C PRO A 1025 -26.49 24.85 -11.67
N GLN A 1026 -27.80 25.12 -11.53
CA GLN A 1026 -28.37 26.37 -12.08
C GLN A 1026 -27.67 27.58 -11.46
N GLY A 1027 -27.27 28.56 -12.29
CA GLY A 1027 -26.47 29.69 -11.82
C GLY A 1027 -25.71 30.43 -12.91
N ILE A 1028 -25.06 31.54 -12.52
CA ILE A 1028 -24.18 32.32 -13.38
C ILE A 1028 -22.73 31.91 -13.08
N TYR A 1029 -22.00 31.50 -14.11
CA TYR A 1029 -20.61 31.09 -14.00
C TYR A 1029 -19.70 32.01 -14.79
N VAL A 1030 -18.52 32.27 -14.23
CA VAL A 1030 -17.42 32.88 -14.95
C VAL A 1030 -16.43 31.77 -15.28
N VAL A 1031 -16.18 31.57 -16.57
CA VAL A 1031 -15.19 30.63 -17.08
C VAL A 1031 -13.95 31.44 -17.42
N SER A 1032 -12.83 31.14 -16.76
CA SER A 1032 -11.53 31.72 -17.12
C SER A 1032 -10.64 30.67 -17.74
N LEU A 1033 -10.03 31.01 -18.87
CA LEU A 1033 -9.00 30.20 -19.51
C LEU A 1033 -7.63 30.82 -19.24
N THR A 1034 -6.76 30.05 -18.63
CA THR A 1034 -5.39 30.44 -18.30
C THR A 1034 -4.40 29.47 -18.93
N SER A 1035 -3.30 29.98 -19.49
CA SER A 1035 -2.19 29.12 -19.92
C SER A 1035 -1.56 28.41 -18.72
N CYS A 1036 -0.79 27.34 -18.96
CA CYS A 1036 0.01 26.68 -17.91
C CYS A 1036 1.06 27.59 -17.25
N THR A 1037 1.36 28.74 -17.86
CA THR A 1037 2.24 29.78 -17.31
C THR A 1037 1.49 30.84 -16.48
N GLY A 1038 0.18 30.66 -16.27
CA GLY A 1038 -0.65 31.54 -15.45
C GLY A 1038 -1.15 32.81 -16.16
N GLN A 1039 -0.92 32.95 -17.47
CA GLN A 1039 -1.40 34.10 -18.23
C GLN A 1039 -2.88 33.91 -18.61
N LEU A 1040 -3.72 34.88 -18.28
CA LEU A 1040 -5.14 34.87 -18.66
C LEU A 1040 -5.27 35.04 -20.18
N LEU A 1041 -5.81 34.02 -20.84
CA LEU A 1041 -6.01 33.99 -22.29
C LEU A 1041 -7.38 34.57 -22.67
N THR A 1042 -8.43 34.19 -21.95
CA THR A 1042 -9.80 34.74 -22.14
C THR A 1042 -10.70 34.47 -20.92
N SER A 1043 -11.81 35.21 -20.80
CA SER A 1043 -12.86 34.97 -19.80
C SER A 1043 -14.25 35.19 -20.39
N CYS A 1044 -15.16 34.27 -20.15
CA CYS A 1044 -16.54 34.36 -20.63
C CYS A 1044 -17.53 34.15 -19.47
N LYS A 1045 -18.65 34.87 -19.51
CA LYS A 1045 -19.72 34.77 -18.49
C LYS A 1045 -20.94 34.10 -19.11
N PHE A 1046 -21.44 33.05 -18.48
CA PHE A 1046 -22.59 32.28 -18.95
C PHE A 1046 -23.60 32.06 -17.82
N SER A 1047 -24.88 31.94 -18.16
CA SER A 1047 -25.94 31.58 -17.21
C SER A 1047 -26.55 30.24 -17.59
N ARG A 1048 -26.55 29.27 -16.67
CA ARG A 1048 -27.34 28.05 -16.80
C ARG A 1048 -28.73 28.33 -16.19
N ARG A 1049 -29.72 28.52 -17.07
CA ARG A 1049 -31.14 28.64 -16.67
C ARG A 1049 -31.76 27.27 -16.47
#